data_AF-A0A0N0K893-F1
#
_entry.id   AF-A0A0N0K893-F1
#
_cell.length_a   1.000
_cell.length_b   1.000
_cell.length_c   1.000
_cell.angle_alpha   90.00
_cell.angle_beta   90.00
_cell.angle_gamma   90.00
#
_symmetry.space_group_name_H-M   'P 1'
#
loop_
_entity.id
_entity.type
_entity.pdbx_description
1 polymer ?
#
loop_
_entity_poly.entity_id
_entity_poly.type
_entity_poly.pdbx_seq_one_letter_code
_entity_poly.pdbx_strand_id
1 'polypeptide(L)'
;MGDQHPHIQIYDGFTEEQKQTGKSDQDGKAIIWKPAIDRMCSKWELAESMATNNINVSTALCEKKTSEIDEEGNNVVIRCPFFETCPYQLQKQNKEPGILIGAHQYLTMNMETISDKNIDILIIDESFLASLVKKSTIRSDRLLDLKRIKNRDFGRDRNLADERNEQLETEHMRNVVRRFREVLDSGIDWTIQDVMDQGFDDKSFIEAKVYEYSLMREDDINPGDSYRKHNDFITNRIVSEALKFGRFWDIVANEIKSGRKGKFNGLSLELDSPDADGIANRIIMRYHSKVRYQHVPVLIIDADANKNILTPFFQAGISSFTDIQVRWGEVYTYQNVNSAYSKFKLLGTRGNDNSMGYAQNNRARLHNFMKTLAWVHRNAIAEDPSTKPLLITYMDVEDCLKREFPDLLNSYDIDHFQNIRGKDIWKNTRAIVIAGRPLPSAEEVEGIARAIYYKSDVEISPSAQFITQQKPVVFTYNHAIDVECYGVEDPRVNDVLEQIRDAELTQAIARCRPIHRTDDNPCEIFILTDVPLDIPVDKPLFLSKAVLDNEIKNISGGVIYTPSTRRTATTPRHYVRENRIETGDDVVMIQATKRWNGCLIHYPQIGGIAFNAGFIKAVVSRNRKANPIILYIAISQSETLQQVQDRIAELTNMERDGRVRFPEMDLMGMALLN
;
A
#
# COMPACT_ATOMS: atom_id res chain seq x y z
N MET A 1 -28.13 -19.30 -56.96
CA MET A 1 -29.37 -18.92 -56.26
C MET A 1 -29.27 -19.55 -54.89
N GLY A 2 -28.98 -18.89 -53.79
CA GLY A 2 -29.08 -17.48 -53.42
C GLY A 2 -29.57 -17.54 -51.97
N ASP A 3 -28.74 -17.11 -51.02
CA ASP A 3 -29.18 -16.50 -49.76
C ASP A 3 -27.96 -15.90 -49.06
N GLN A 4 -27.78 -14.61 -49.34
CA GLN A 4 -26.87 -13.73 -48.63
C GLN A 4 -27.53 -13.34 -47.31
N HIS A 5 -27.18 -14.02 -46.23
CA HIS A 5 -27.36 -13.47 -44.88
C HIS A 5 -26.27 -12.41 -44.66
N PRO A 6 -26.62 -11.14 -44.32
CA PRO A 6 -25.61 -10.13 -44.04
C PRO A 6 -24.86 -10.51 -42.77
N HIS A 7 -23.53 -10.63 -42.90
CA HIS A 7 -22.59 -10.79 -41.82
C HIS A 7 -22.80 -9.70 -40.76
N ILE A 8 -23.34 -10.06 -39.60
CA ILE A 8 -23.32 -9.21 -38.41
C ILE A 8 -21.89 -9.27 -37.88
N GLN A 9 -21.09 -8.24 -38.15
CA GLN A 9 -19.81 -8.04 -37.48
C GLN A 9 -20.09 -7.43 -36.09
N ILE A 10 -19.70 -8.18 -35.06
CA ILE A 10 -19.74 -7.74 -33.66
C ILE A 10 -18.49 -6.87 -33.44
N TYR A 11 -18.67 -5.62 -33.02
CA TYR A 11 -17.58 -4.70 -32.69
C TYR A 11 -17.57 -4.41 -31.19
N ASP A 12 -16.43 -4.67 -30.54
CA ASP A 12 -16.11 -4.18 -29.20
C ASP A 12 -15.48 -2.79 -29.29
N GLY A 13 -16.19 -1.76 -28.82
CA GLY A 13 -15.68 -0.39 -28.78
C GLY A 13 -15.67 0.35 -30.12
N PHE A 14 -15.23 1.62 -30.10
CA PHE A 14 -15.07 2.44 -31.30
C PHE A 14 -13.84 1.97 -32.11
N THR A 15 -14.00 1.71 -33.40
CA THR A 15 -12.85 1.51 -34.30
C THR A 15 -12.08 2.82 -34.51
N GLU A 16 -10.80 2.75 -34.86
CA GLU A 16 -9.96 3.94 -35.16
C GLU A 16 -10.57 4.85 -36.24
N GLU A 17 -11.26 4.28 -37.22
CA GLU A 17 -11.94 5.02 -38.29
C GLU A 17 -13.22 5.73 -37.80
N GLN A 18 -13.92 5.14 -36.82
CA GLN A 18 -15.09 5.72 -36.16
C GLN A 18 -14.72 6.83 -35.16
N LYS A 19 -13.55 6.73 -34.51
CA LYS A 19 -12.96 7.83 -33.72
C LYS A 19 -12.64 9.06 -34.59
N GLN A 20 -12.39 8.87 -35.88
CA GLN A 20 -11.98 9.93 -36.80
C GLN A 20 -13.15 10.63 -37.53
N THR A 21 -14.23 9.92 -37.88
CA THR A 21 -15.19 10.39 -38.89
C THR A 21 -16.56 10.84 -38.38
N GLY A 22 -16.97 10.46 -37.16
CA GLY A 22 -18.20 10.97 -36.53
C GLY A 22 -19.49 10.84 -37.35
N LYS A 23 -19.58 9.86 -38.28
CA LYS A 23 -20.78 9.63 -39.09
C LYS A 23 -21.42 8.28 -38.80
N SER A 24 -22.75 8.27 -38.90
CA SER A 24 -23.61 7.10 -39.08
C SER A 24 -23.09 6.21 -40.21
N ASP A 25 -23.51 4.94 -40.21
CA ASP A 25 -23.31 4.09 -41.40
C ASP A 25 -23.89 4.77 -42.66
N GLN A 26 -23.36 4.42 -43.81
CA GLN A 26 -23.65 5.09 -45.09
C GLN A 26 -25.09 4.83 -45.59
N ASP A 27 -25.92 4.11 -44.82
CA ASP A 27 -27.24 3.62 -45.26
C ASP A 27 -28.41 4.08 -44.38
N GLY A 28 -28.18 4.96 -43.40
CA GLY A 28 -29.27 5.57 -42.61
C GLY A 28 -30.09 4.58 -41.80
N LYS A 29 -29.52 3.42 -41.42
CA LYS A 29 -30.18 2.47 -40.54
C LYS A 29 -29.90 2.80 -39.08
N ALA A 30 -30.92 2.65 -38.23
CA ALA A 30 -30.75 2.72 -36.79
C ALA A 30 -29.80 1.61 -36.33
N ILE A 31 -28.59 1.98 -35.92
CA ILE A 31 -27.66 1.05 -35.28
C ILE A 31 -28.21 0.77 -33.89
N ILE A 32 -28.75 -0.42 -33.67
CA ILE A 32 -29.11 -0.91 -32.34
C ILE A 32 -27.80 -1.32 -31.65
N TRP A 33 -27.20 -0.37 -30.95
CA TRP A 33 -26.03 -0.62 -30.10
C TRP A 33 -26.46 -1.42 -28.88
N LYS A 34 -25.96 -2.64 -28.73
CA LYS A 34 -25.97 -3.29 -27.42
C LYS A 34 -24.90 -2.62 -26.56
N PRO A 35 -25.19 -2.24 -25.30
CA PRO A 35 -24.14 -1.90 -24.35
C PRO A 35 -23.13 -3.04 -24.33
N ALA A 36 -21.82 -2.72 -24.33
CA ALA A 36 -20.85 -3.67 -23.85
C ALA A 36 -21.34 -4.11 -22.46
N ILE A 37 -21.62 -5.40 -22.30
CA ILE A 37 -22.34 -5.97 -21.15
C ILE A 37 -21.64 -5.60 -19.81
N ASP A 38 -20.38 -5.16 -19.87
CA ASP A 38 -19.52 -4.87 -18.73
C ASP A 38 -19.30 -3.38 -18.40
N ARG A 39 -19.94 -2.41 -19.08
CA ARG A 39 -19.68 -0.97 -18.84
C ARG A 39 -20.95 -0.13 -18.66
N MET A 40 -20.97 0.70 -17.60
CA MET A 40 -22.12 1.52 -17.19
C MET A 40 -22.45 2.70 -18.14
N CYS A 41 -21.54 3.10 -19.04
CA CYS A 41 -21.69 4.23 -19.96
C CYS A 41 -21.05 3.92 -21.33
N SER A 42 -21.77 4.18 -22.43
CA SER A 42 -21.23 3.98 -23.79
C SER A 42 -20.14 4.98 -24.17
N LYS A 43 -20.03 6.12 -23.46
CA LYS A 43 -18.97 7.13 -23.59
C LYS A 43 -18.03 7.10 -22.36
N TRP A 44 -17.76 5.92 -21.78
CA TRP A 44 -17.03 5.81 -20.50
C TRP A 44 -15.62 6.44 -20.53
N GLU A 45 -14.86 6.31 -21.61
CA GLU A 45 -13.52 6.91 -21.73
C GLU A 45 -13.56 8.44 -21.61
N LEU A 46 -14.53 9.08 -22.28
CA LEU A 46 -14.74 10.52 -22.18
C LEU A 46 -15.21 10.90 -20.77
N ALA A 47 -16.11 10.11 -20.18
CA ALA A 47 -16.62 10.36 -18.83
C ALA A 47 -15.50 10.29 -17.79
N GLU A 48 -14.62 9.28 -17.87
CA GLU A 48 -13.46 9.11 -17.01
C GLU A 48 -12.46 10.25 -17.20
N SER A 49 -12.15 10.60 -18.45
CA SER A 49 -11.24 11.70 -18.76
C SER A 49 -11.79 13.05 -18.28
N MET A 50 -13.08 13.33 -18.49
CA MET A 50 -13.72 14.53 -17.97
C MET A 50 -13.73 14.59 -16.44
N ALA A 51 -14.09 13.49 -15.77
CA ALA A 51 -14.10 13.40 -14.31
C ALA A 51 -12.71 13.64 -13.71
N THR A 52 -11.68 13.00 -14.29
CA THR A 52 -10.27 13.15 -13.88
C THR A 52 -9.81 14.60 -14.01
N ASN A 53 -10.35 15.33 -15.00
CA ASN A 53 -10.04 16.74 -15.25
C ASN A 53 -11.03 17.72 -14.60
N ASN A 54 -11.85 17.25 -13.64
CA ASN A 54 -12.81 18.07 -12.90
C ASN A 54 -13.81 18.82 -13.81
N ILE A 55 -14.10 18.26 -14.99
CA ILE A 55 -15.17 18.71 -15.88
C ILE A 55 -16.47 18.03 -15.41
N ASN A 56 -17.56 18.78 -15.34
CA ASN A 56 -18.85 18.23 -14.95
C ASN A 56 -19.36 17.27 -16.05
N VAL A 57 -19.19 15.97 -15.82
CA VAL A 57 -19.63 14.90 -16.73
C VAL A 57 -21.13 14.97 -17.01
N SER A 58 -21.94 15.36 -16.03
CA SER A 58 -23.39 15.43 -16.21
C SER A 58 -23.75 16.49 -17.25
N THR A 59 -23.26 17.71 -17.09
CA THR A 59 -23.60 18.82 -18.00
C THR A 59 -22.84 18.75 -19.33
N ALA A 60 -21.63 18.19 -19.36
CA ALA A 60 -20.83 18.11 -20.58
C ALA A 60 -21.15 16.90 -21.47
N LEU A 61 -21.52 15.74 -20.88
CA LEU A 61 -21.72 14.48 -21.60
C LEU A 61 -23.12 13.90 -21.50
N CYS A 62 -23.91 14.23 -20.46
CA CYS A 62 -25.17 13.54 -20.19
C CYS A 62 -26.40 14.36 -20.58
N GLU A 63 -26.63 15.50 -19.93
CA GLU A 63 -27.79 16.38 -20.15
C GLU A 63 -27.43 17.84 -19.81
N LYS A 64 -27.80 18.79 -20.66
CA LYS A 64 -27.59 20.23 -20.47
C LYS A 64 -28.87 20.99 -20.81
N LYS A 65 -29.32 21.86 -19.90
CA LYS A 65 -30.38 22.84 -20.17
C LYS A 65 -29.75 24.08 -20.79
N THR A 66 -30.22 24.51 -21.94
CA THR A 66 -29.75 25.73 -22.60
C THR A 66 -30.53 26.94 -22.09
N SER A 67 -30.07 28.14 -22.43
CA SER A 67 -30.80 29.39 -22.21
C SER A 67 -31.87 29.64 -23.27
N GLU A 68 -31.93 28.82 -24.32
CA GLU A 68 -32.98 28.89 -25.34
C GLU A 68 -34.27 28.35 -24.76
N ILE A 69 -35.37 29.06 -25.01
CA ILE A 69 -36.69 28.71 -24.52
C ILE A 69 -37.48 28.12 -25.69
N ASP A 70 -38.13 26.98 -25.47
CA ASP A 70 -39.04 26.36 -26.42
C ASP A 70 -40.38 27.09 -26.51
N GLU A 71 -41.24 26.67 -27.43
CA GLU A 71 -42.57 27.26 -27.64
C GLU A 71 -43.49 27.19 -26.40
N GLU A 72 -43.15 26.31 -25.44
CA GLU A 72 -43.90 26.08 -24.21
C GLU A 72 -43.34 26.87 -23.01
N GLY A 73 -42.30 27.67 -23.21
CA GLY A 73 -41.70 28.49 -22.16
C GLY A 73 -40.66 27.74 -21.31
N ASN A 74 -40.23 26.55 -21.72
CA ASN A 74 -39.23 25.75 -21.01
C ASN A 74 -37.85 25.85 -21.68
N ASN A 75 -36.79 25.68 -20.89
CA ASN A 75 -35.44 25.63 -21.45
C ASN A 75 -35.24 24.39 -22.32
N VAL A 76 -34.72 24.57 -23.53
CA VAL A 76 -34.35 23.47 -24.42
C VAL A 76 -33.30 22.58 -23.75
N VAL A 77 -33.51 21.26 -23.80
CA VAL A 77 -32.64 20.28 -23.15
C VAL A 77 -31.88 19.47 -24.20
N ILE A 78 -30.55 19.52 -24.15
CA ILE A 78 -29.67 18.71 -25.00
C ILE A 78 -29.21 17.48 -24.21
N ARG A 79 -29.49 16.29 -24.74
CA ARG A 79 -29.12 15.00 -24.11
C ARG A 79 -28.06 14.24 -24.91
N CYS A 80 -27.37 13.36 -24.21
CA CYS A 80 -26.54 12.32 -24.81
C CYS A 80 -27.41 11.44 -25.74
N PRO A 81 -26.90 11.01 -26.91
CA PRO A 81 -27.64 10.08 -27.78
C PRO A 81 -28.00 8.74 -27.10
N PHE A 82 -27.25 8.37 -26.06
CA PHE A 82 -27.45 7.13 -25.30
C PHE A 82 -28.18 7.35 -23.97
N PHE A 83 -28.70 8.55 -23.70
CA PHE A 83 -29.19 8.94 -22.38
C PHE A 83 -30.25 7.99 -21.81
N GLU A 84 -31.27 7.68 -22.61
CA GLU A 84 -32.43 6.87 -22.19
C GLU A 84 -32.07 5.39 -21.93
N THR A 85 -31.04 4.88 -22.60
CA THR A 85 -30.60 3.48 -22.47
C THR A 85 -29.34 3.32 -21.62
N CYS A 86 -28.79 4.42 -21.08
CA CYS A 86 -27.55 4.42 -20.32
C CYS A 86 -27.79 3.83 -18.92
N PRO A 87 -27.18 2.68 -18.55
CA PRO A 87 -27.35 2.10 -17.22
C PRO A 87 -27.04 3.09 -16.09
N TYR A 88 -26.02 3.93 -16.28
CA TYR A 88 -25.64 4.99 -15.34
C TYR A 88 -26.71 6.10 -15.18
N GLN A 89 -27.54 6.37 -16.19
CA GLN A 89 -28.67 7.32 -16.06
C GLN A 89 -29.93 6.63 -15.54
N LEU A 90 -30.15 5.37 -15.91
CA LEU A 90 -31.29 4.60 -15.38
C LEU A 90 -31.21 4.41 -13.87
N GLN A 91 -30.03 4.12 -13.32
CA GLN A 91 -29.85 4.06 -11.85
C GLN A 91 -30.17 5.38 -11.13
N LYS A 92 -30.08 6.53 -11.83
CA LYS A 92 -30.38 7.86 -11.27
C LYS A 92 -31.87 8.16 -11.21
N GLN A 93 -32.67 7.48 -12.02
CA GLN A 93 -34.12 7.63 -12.03
C GLN A 93 -34.77 6.90 -10.85
N ASN A 94 -34.09 5.88 -10.31
CA ASN A 94 -34.54 5.20 -9.12
C ASN A 94 -34.33 6.10 -7.88
N LYS A 95 -35.42 6.62 -7.33
CA LYS A 95 -35.45 7.45 -6.12
C LYS A 95 -36.03 6.71 -4.93
N GLU A 96 -36.24 5.40 -5.05
CA GLU A 96 -36.70 4.60 -3.93
C GLU A 96 -35.63 4.55 -2.83
N PRO A 97 -36.02 4.51 -1.55
CA PRO A 97 -35.08 4.28 -0.46
C PRO A 97 -34.28 3.00 -0.69
N GLY A 98 -32.95 3.06 -0.53
CA GLY A 98 -32.10 1.91 -0.81
C GLY A 98 -30.63 2.14 -0.51
N ILE A 99 -29.80 1.16 -0.88
CA ILE A 99 -28.35 1.19 -0.73
C ILE A 99 -27.72 1.56 -2.07
N LEU A 100 -26.93 2.64 -2.09
CA LEU A 100 -26.14 3.04 -3.25
C LEU A 100 -24.69 2.55 -3.06
N ILE A 101 -24.21 1.74 -3.99
CA ILE A 101 -22.81 1.27 -4.00
C ILE A 101 -22.05 2.05 -5.07
N GLY A 102 -20.90 2.60 -4.70
CA GLY A 102 -20.09 3.40 -5.61
C GLY A 102 -18.61 3.34 -5.27
N ALA A 103 -17.77 3.68 -6.25
CA ALA A 103 -16.33 3.71 -6.07
C ALA A 103 -15.90 4.96 -5.27
N HIS A 104 -14.77 4.89 -4.54
CA HIS A 104 -14.29 5.99 -3.69
C HIS A 104 -14.06 7.31 -4.44
N GLN A 105 -13.83 7.28 -5.76
CA GLN A 105 -13.72 8.49 -6.60
C GLN A 105 -14.95 9.40 -6.47
N TYR A 106 -16.13 8.83 -6.20
CA TYR A 106 -17.38 9.58 -6.01
C TYR A 106 -17.37 10.49 -4.77
N LEU A 107 -16.44 10.31 -3.83
CA LEU A 107 -16.22 11.21 -2.68
C LEU A 107 -15.87 12.64 -3.09
N THR A 108 -15.34 12.82 -4.31
CA THR A 108 -14.84 14.12 -4.81
C THR A 108 -15.66 14.69 -5.97
N MET A 109 -16.47 13.85 -6.61
CA MET A 109 -17.19 14.19 -7.83
C MET A 109 -18.50 14.91 -7.55
N ASN A 110 -18.86 15.86 -8.41
CA ASN A 110 -20.16 16.51 -8.36
C ASN A 110 -21.21 15.65 -9.07
N MET A 111 -22.02 14.91 -8.31
CA MET A 111 -23.13 14.13 -8.86
C MET A 111 -24.43 14.61 -8.22
N GLU A 112 -25.29 15.29 -8.99
CA GLU A 112 -26.57 15.82 -8.49
C GLU A 112 -27.46 14.75 -7.85
N THR A 113 -27.37 13.52 -8.34
CA THR A 113 -28.14 12.37 -7.83
C THR A 113 -27.63 11.86 -6.49
N ILE A 114 -26.33 11.98 -6.24
CA ILE A 114 -25.67 11.61 -4.99
C ILE A 114 -25.21 12.92 -4.34
N SER A 115 -26.17 13.82 -4.08
CA SER A 115 -25.90 15.06 -3.36
C SER A 115 -26.11 14.83 -1.86
N ASP A 116 -25.46 15.64 -1.02
CA ASP A 116 -25.62 15.60 0.44
C ASP A 116 -27.09 15.69 0.90
N LYS A 117 -27.99 16.22 0.06
CA LYS A 117 -29.43 16.31 0.36
C LYS A 117 -30.21 15.00 0.16
N ASN A 118 -29.63 14.04 -0.57
CA ASN A 118 -30.27 12.78 -0.94
C ASN A 118 -29.65 11.58 -0.22
N ILE A 119 -28.71 11.79 0.71
CA ILE A 119 -27.99 10.72 1.41
C ILE A 119 -28.20 10.93 2.91
N ASP A 120 -28.83 9.96 3.56
CA ASP A 120 -29.02 9.98 5.00
C ASP A 120 -27.75 9.58 5.76
N ILE A 121 -27.00 8.60 5.23
CA ILE A 121 -25.76 8.08 5.82
C ILE A 121 -24.79 7.69 4.69
N LEU A 122 -23.52 8.05 4.84
CA LEU A 122 -22.42 7.58 3.98
C LEU A 122 -21.61 6.51 4.72
N ILE A 123 -21.48 5.33 4.11
CA ILE A 123 -20.60 4.27 4.61
C ILE A 123 -19.40 4.16 3.69
N ILE A 124 -18.19 4.24 4.24
CA ILE A 124 -16.94 4.02 3.53
C ILE A 124 -16.32 2.73 4.06
N ASP A 125 -16.32 1.70 3.22
CA ASP A 125 -15.59 0.46 3.45
C ASP A 125 -14.21 0.57 2.80
N GLU A 126 -13.17 0.16 3.52
CA GLU A 126 -11.75 0.22 3.14
C GLU A 126 -11.17 1.63 2.97
N SER A 127 -9.83 1.69 2.87
CA SER A 127 -9.10 2.94 2.75
C SER A 127 -9.36 3.63 1.40
N PHE A 128 -9.75 4.90 1.46
CA PHE A 128 -10.01 5.77 0.31
C PHE A 128 -8.86 6.74 0.01
N LEU A 129 -7.78 6.70 0.80
CA LEU A 129 -6.71 7.70 0.83
C LEU A 129 -6.08 7.96 -0.55
N ALA A 130 -5.76 6.88 -1.27
CA ALA A 130 -5.13 6.95 -2.59
C ALA A 130 -5.98 7.70 -3.63
N SER A 131 -7.31 7.68 -3.48
CA SER A 131 -8.22 8.39 -4.38
C SER A 131 -8.22 9.91 -4.14
N LEU A 132 -7.90 10.35 -2.92
CA LEU A 132 -7.97 11.75 -2.51
C LEU A 132 -6.65 12.49 -2.58
N VAL A 133 -5.53 11.82 -2.33
CA VAL A 133 -4.20 12.44 -2.42
C VAL A 133 -3.83 12.72 -3.88
N LYS A 134 -3.40 13.94 -4.18
CA LYS A 134 -3.06 14.40 -5.53
C LYS A 134 -1.66 15.02 -5.57
N LYS A 135 -0.98 14.77 -6.69
CA LYS A 135 0.26 15.42 -7.11
C LYS A 135 0.05 15.96 -8.51
N SER A 136 0.44 17.21 -8.76
CA SER A 136 0.43 17.80 -10.09
C SER A 136 1.57 18.81 -10.23
N THR A 137 1.98 19.11 -11.46
CA THR A 137 3.07 20.04 -11.73
C THR A 137 2.65 21.11 -12.73
N ILE A 138 3.22 22.30 -12.57
CA ILE A 138 3.10 23.43 -13.50
C ILE A 138 4.48 24.01 -13.78
N ARG A 139 4.67 24.60 -14.96
CA ARG A 139 5.88 25.36 -15.25
C ARG A 139 5.75 26.77 -14.66
N SER A 140 6.80 27.25 -13.98
CA SER A 140 6.76 28.56 -13.34
C SER A 140 6.76 29.69 -14.36
N ASP A 141 7.50 29.56 -15.48
CA ASP A 141 7.53 30.55 -16.56
C ASP A 141 6.14 30.83 -17.15
N ARG A 142 5.34 29.78 -17.35
CA ARG A 142 3.97 29.89 -17.86
C ARG A 142 2.99 30.43 -16.83
N LEU A 143 3.08 30.00 -15.57
CA LEU A 143 2.30 30.59 -14.48
C LEU A 143 2.53 32.10 -14.42
N LEU A 144 3.78 32.51 -14.62
CA LEU A 144 4.22 33.89 -14.52
C LEU A 144 4.09 34.70 -15.82
N ASP A 145 3.66 34.12 -16.94
CA ASP A 145 3.58 34.86 -18.20
C ASP A 145 2.44 35.89 -18.17
N LEU A 146 2.78 37.19 -18.09
CA LEU A 146 1.80 38.26 -18.11
C LEU A 146 1.01 38.33 -19.42
N LYS A 147 1.55 37.82 -20.54
CA LYS A 147 0.87 37.83 -21.85
C LYS A 147 -0.37 36.93 -21.88
N ARG A 148 -0.45 35.95 -20.96
CA ARG A 148 -1.63 35.08 -20.82
C ARG A 148 -2.80 35.80 -20.15
N ILE A 149 -2.54 36.87 -19.38
CA ILE A 149 -3.54 37.63 -18.63
C ILE A 149 -4.22 38.62 -19.57
N LYS A 150 -5.34 38.20 -20.13
CA LYS A 150 -6.15 38.97 -21.07
C LYS A 150 -7.49 39.34 -20.44
N ASN A 151 -8.03 40.48 -20.84
CA ASN A 151 -9.41 40.85 -20.53
C ASN A 151 -10.36 39.72 -21.00
N ARG A 152 -11.40 39.46 -20.22
CA ARG A 152 -12.38 38.39 -20.44
C ARG A 152 -13.37 38.79 -21.52
N ASP A 153 -13.28 38.17 -22.69
CA ASP A 153 -14.18 38.45 -23.82
C ASP A 153 -15.54 37.72 -23.64
N PHE A 154 -16.43 38.21 -22.76
CA PHE A 154 -17.82 37.72 -22.65
C PHE A 154 -18.78 38.62 -23.41
N GLY A 155 -18.87 38.46 -24.74
CA GLY A 155 -20.00 38.88 -25.56
C GLY A 155 -20.31 40.40 -25.62
N ARG A 156 -21.22 40.78 -26.52
CA ARG A 156 -21.47 42.18 -26.91
C ARG A 156 -22.51 42.95 -26.06
N ASP A 157 -23.10 42.34 -25.03
CA ASP A 157 -24.19 42.95 -24.24
C ASP A 157 -23.80 43.19 -22.77
N ARG A 158 -22.82 44.06 -22.49
CA ARG A 158 -22.48 44.46 -21.11
C ARG A 158 -22.45 45.98 -20.91
N ASN A 159 -22.75 46.39 -19.67
CA ASN A 159 -22.78 47.79 -19.25
C ASN A 159 -21.37 48.24 -18.78
N LEU A 160 -21.10 49.55 -18.82
CA LEU A 160 -19.82 50.17 -18.44
C LEU A 160 -19.27 49.75 -17.06
N ALA A 161 -20.14 49.39 -16.12
CA ALA A 161 -19.74 48.95 -14.78
C ALA A 161 -19.06 47.57 -14.81
N ASP A 162 -19.54 46.66 -15.66
CA ASP A 162 -19.00 45.31 -15.80
C ASP A 162 -17.62 45.34 -16.47
N GLU A 163 -17.46 46.19 -17.49
CA GLU A 163 -16.18 46.42 -18.16
C GLU A 163 -15.12 46.97 -17.19
N ARG A 164 -15.52 47.91 -16.32
CA ARG A 164 -14.62 48.48 -15.32
C ARG A 164 -14.20 47.45 -14.27
N ASN A 165 -15.13 46.63 -13.79
CA ASN A 165 -14.83 45.56 -12.82
C ASN A 165 -13.85 44.55 -13.42
N GLU A 166 -14.04 44.17 -14.68
CA GLU A 166 -13.16 43.24 -15.38
C GLU A 166 -11.74 43.78 -15.56
N GLN A 167 -11.60 45.07 -15.88
CA GLN A 167 -10.29 45.73 -15.94
C GLN A 167 -9.59 45.69 -14.58
N LEU A 168 -10.33 45.93 -13.49
CA LEU A 168 -9.80 45.86 -12.12
C LEU A 168 -9.36 44.43 -11.76
N GLU A 169 -10.15 43.41 -12.08
CA GLU A 169 -9.80 42.00 -11.85
C GLU A 169 -8.55 41.58 -12.65
N THR A 170 -8.46 42.00 -13.90
CA THR A 170 -7.32 41.71 -14.77
C THR A 170 -6.05 42.40 -14.24
N GLU A 171 -6.16 43.65 -13.80
CA GLU A 171 -5.04 44.39 -13.23
C GLU A 171 -4.63 43.84 -11.86
N HIS A 172 -5.58 43.40 -11.04
CA HIS A 172 -5.29 42.66 -9.81
C HIS A 172 -4.48 41.40 -10.13
N MET A 173 -4.92 40.59 -11.10
CA MET A 173 -4.20 39.39 -11.50
C MET A 173 -2.77 39.67 -12.02
N ARG A 174 -2.57 40.74 -12.80
CA ARG A 174 -1.22 41.17 -13.23
C ARG A 174 -0.35 41.52 -12.03
N ASN A 175 -0.91 42.20 -11.04
CA ASN A 175 -0.18 42.55 -9.82
C ASN A 175 0.15 41.32 -8.97
N VAL A 176 -0.77 40.36 -8.85
CA VAL A 176 -0.52 39.06 -8.20
C VAL A 176 0.67 38.37 -8.85
N VAL A 177 0.62 38.17 -10.18
CA VAL A 177 1.69 37.48 -10.91
C VAL A 177 3.03 38.22 -10.83
N ARG A 178 3.02 39.55 -10.95
CA ARG A 178 4.24 40.36 -10.90
C ARG A 178 4.96 40.25 -9.55
N ARG A 179 4.24 40.40 -8.44
CA ARG A 179 4.85 40.33 -7.10
C ARG A 179 5.19 38.90 -6.72
N PHE A 180 4.38 37.94 -7.16
CA PHE A 180 4.67 36.52 -6.92
C PHE A 180 5.93 36.05 -7.65
N ARG A 181 6.24 36.63 -8.82
CA ARG A 181 7.54 36.44 -9.49
C ARG A 181 8.70 36.83 -8.58
N GLU A 182 8.59 37.95 -7.85
CA GLU A 182 9.64 38.39 -6.92
C GLU A 182 9.88 37.36 -5.80
N VAL A 183 8.83 36.66 -5.35
CA VAL A 183 8.96 35.54 -4.40
C VAL A 183 9.71 34.36 -5.04
N LEU A 184 9.34 33.97 -6.26
CA LEU A 184 10.01 32.86 -6.97
C LEU A 184 11.48 33.17 -7.31
N ASP A 185 11.78 34.42 -7.64
CA ASP A 185 13.13 34.87 -7.97
C ASP A 185 14.04 34.97 -6.73
N SER A 186 13.47 34.90 -5.51
CA SER A 186 14.23 34.91 -4.25
C SER A 186 14.99 33.61 -3.98
N GLY A 187 14.59 32.50 -4.59
CA GLY A 187 15.26 31.19 -4.47
C GLY A 187 14.31 30.00 -4.49
N ILE A 188 14.86 28.80 -4.24
CA ILE A 188 14.12 27.53 -4.27
C ILE A 188 13.36 27.21 -2.97
N ASP A 189 13.69 27.92 -1.89
CA ASP A 189 13.31 27.61 -0.51
C ASP A 189 12.37 28.67 0.08
N TRP A 190 11.56 29.27 -0.80
CA TRP A 190 10.54 30.24 -0.45
C TRP A 190 9.53 29.76 0.60
N THR A 191 9.12 30.71 1.44
CA THR A 191 8.26 30.52 2.60
C THR A 191 6.94 31.26 2.45
N ILE A 192 5.99 30.93 3.31
CA ILE A 192 4.72 31.68 3.39
C ILE A 192 5.00 33.13 3.81
N GLN A 193 6.03 33.38 4.65
CA GLN A 193 6.42 34.73 5.04
C GLN A 193 6.90 35.55 3.85
N ASP A 194 7.68 34.98 2.92
CA ASP A 194 8.14 35.70 1.73
C ASP A 194 6.97 36.17 0.85
N VAL A 195 5.90 35.37 0.79
CA VAL A 195 4.64 35.75 0.11
C VAL A 195 3.89 36.85 0.88
N MET A 196 3.84 36.78 2.21
CA MET A 196 3.20 37.81 3.03
C MET A 196 3.97 39.14 3.05
N ASP A 197 5.30 39.11 2.94
CA ASP A 197 6.15 40.30 2.84
C ASP A 197 5.93 41.02 1.51
N GLN A 198 5.53 40.26 0.48
CA GLN A 198 4.91 40.78 -0.73
C GLN A 198 3.45 41.21 -0.53
N GLY A 199 3.06 41.62 0.68
CA GLY A 199 1.77 42.23 1.03
C GLY A 199 0.54 41.49 0.49
N PHE A 200 0.60 40.17 0.42
CA PHE A 200 -0.52 39.32 0.05
C PHE A 200 -1.22 38.77 1.28
N ASP A 201 -2.53 38.58 1.16
CA ASP A 201 -3.36 37.81 2.07
C ASP A 201 -3.99 36.61 1.35
N ASP A 202 -4.73 35.78 2.08
CA ASP A 202 -5.43 34.62 1.50
C ASP A 202 -6.47 35.04 0.45
N LYS A 203 -7.13 36.18 0.65
CA LYS A 203 -8.14 36.72 -0.28
C LYS A 203 -7.58 37.03 -1.65
N SER A 204 -6.39 37.63 -1.72
CA SER A 204 -5.69 37.93 -2.97
C SER A 204 -5.55 36.69 -3.87
N PHE A 205 -5.25 35.53 -3.27
CA PHE A 205 -5.11 34.28 -4.01
C PHE A 205 -6.45 33.57 -4.27
N ILE A 206 -7.48 33.79 -3.44
CA ILE A 206 -8.85 33.35 -3.75
C ILE A 206 -9.36 34.09 -4.99
N GLU A 207 -9.13 35.40 -5.10
CA GLU A 207 -9.49 36.20 -6.27
C GLU A 207 -8.71 35.75 -7.51
N ALA A 208 -7.39 35.52 -7.38
CA ALA A 208 -6.57 34.96 -8.47
C ALA A 208 -7.08 33.57 -8.93
N LYS A 209 -7.48 32.69 -8.01
CA LYS A 209 -8.11 31.41 -8.34
C LYS A 209 -9.39 31.61 -9.14
N VAL A 210 -10.29 32.49 -8.70
CA VAL A 210 -11.54 32.80 -9.41
C VAL A 210 -11.24 33.35 -10.80
N TYR A 211 -10.21 34.20 -10.92
CA TYR A 211 -9.73 34.69 -12.21
C TYR A 211 -9.30 33.54 -13.12
N GLU A 212 -8.42 32.64 -12.67
CA GLU A 212 -7.99 31.51 -13.52
C GLU A 212 -9.19 30.65 -13.96
N TYR A 213 -10.10 30.36 -13.04
CA TYR A 213 -11.25 29.51 -13.35
C TYR A 213 -12.23 30.16 -14.33
N SER A 214 -12.35 31.48 -14.31
CA SER A 214 -13.17 32.21 -15.29
C SER A 214 -12.63 32.18 -16.72
N LEU A 215 -11.32 31.91 -16.91
CA LEU A 215 -10.74 31.75 -18.24
C LEU A 215 -11.19 30.43 -18.89
N MET A 216 -11.78 29.52 -18.10
CA MET A 216 -12.46 28.36 -18.65
C MET A 216 -13.74 28.82 -19.34
N ARG A 217 -13.78 28.68 -20.66
CA ARG A 217 -15.01 28.86 -21.44
C ARG A 217 -15.97 27.70 -21.12
N GLU A 218 -17.20 28.02 -20.73
CA GLU A 218 -18.26 27.01 -20.53
C GLU A 218 -18.93 26.55 -21.84
N ASP A 219 -18.64 27.22 -22.96
CA ASP A 219 -19.55 27.18 -24.12
C ASP A 219 -19.22 26.20 -25.24
N ASP A 220 -18.10 25.48 -25.21
CA ASP A 220 -17.66 24.75 -26.42
C ASP A 220 -18.17 23.30 -26.53
N ILE A 221 -18.96 22.82 -25.56
CA ILE A 221 -19.47 21.45 -25.63
C ILE A 221 -20.84 21.17 -25.02
N ASN A 222 -21.59 20.33 -25.72
CA ASN A 222 -22.91 19.85 -25.35
C ASN A 222 -22.94 18.31 -25.31
N PRO A 223 -23.85 17.69 -24.54
CA PRO A 223 -23.99 16.23 -24.46
C PRO A 223 -24.19 15.52 -25.81
N GLY A 224 -24.88 16.19 -26.74
CA GLY A 224 -25.15 15.72 -28.09
C GLY A 224 -23.96 15.80 -29.05
N ASP A 225 -22.85 16.44 -28.66
CA ASP A 225 -21.67 16.56 -29.52
C ASP A 225 -21.00 15.21 -29.80
N SER A 226 -20.24 15.16 -30.89
CA SER A 226 -19.51 13.97 -31.34
C SER A 226 -18.41 13.59 -30.36
N TYR A 227 -18.05 12.30 -30.32
CA TYR A 227 -16.95 11.80 -29.50
C TYR A 227 -15.65 12.58 -29.75
N ARG A 228 -15.34 12.88 -31.02
CA ARG A 228 -14.18 13.66 -31.42
C ARG A 228 -14.21 15.09 -30.85
N LYS A 229 -15.36 15.78 -30.92
CA LYS A 229 -15.48 17.12 -30.34
C LYS A 229 -15.35 17.09 -28.82
N HIS A 230 -15.89 16.06 -28.16
CA HIS A 230 -15.64 15.79 -26.72
C HIS A 230 -14.17 15.58 -26.44
N ASN A 231 -13.49 14.74 -27.21
CA ASN A 231 -12.08 14.45 -27.02
C ASN A 231 -11.18 15.65 -27.31
N ASP A 232 -11.46 16.42 -28.36
CA ASP A 232 -10.74 17.64 -28.72
C ASP A 232 -10.94 18.72 -27.65
N PHE A 233 -12.17 18.89 -27.14
CA PHE A 233 -12.46 19.78 -26.02
C PHE A 233 -11.70 19.37 -24.75
N ILE A 234 -11.74 18.08 -24.40
CA ILE A 234 -11.03 17.56 -23.23
C ILE A 234 -9.52 17.77 -23.42
N THR A 235 -8.95 17.44 -24.58
CA THR A 235 -7.52 17.59 -24.85
C THR A 235 -7.09 19.04 -24.81
N ASN A 236 -7.88 19.95 -25.41
CA ASN A 236 -7.61 21.39 -25.38
C ASN A 236 -7.82 22.01 -23.98
N ARG A 237 -8.72 21.46 -23.15
CA ARG A 237 -8.97 21.92 -21.78
C ARG A 237 -8.02 21.29 -20.75
N ILE A 238 -7.52 20.07 -20.99
CA ILE A 238 -6.36 19.47 -20.30
C ILE A 238 -5.13 20.36 -20.50
N VAL A 239 -5.03 21.02 -21.65
CA VAL A 239 -4.04 22.05 -21.95
C VAL A 239 -4.36 23.40 -21.28
N SER A 240 -5.58 23.63 -20.76
CA SER A 240 -5.87 24.88 -20.04
C SER A 240 -5.14 24.88 -18.68
N GLU A 241 -3.96 25.48 -18.69
CA GLU A 241 -3.13 25.68 -17.51
C GLU A 241 -3.89 26.43 -16.42
N ALA A 242 -4.93 27.18 -16.78
CA ALA A 242 -5.92 27.81 -15.91
C ALA A 242 -6.44 26.88 -14.79
N LEU A 243 -6.76 25.61 -15.05
CA LEU A 243 -7.20 24.69 -13.99
C LEU A 243 -6.11 24.45 -12.95
N LYS A 244 -4.88 24.23 -13.42
CA LYS A 244 -3.71 23.97 -12.58
C LYS A 244 -3.24 25.24 -11.88
N PHE A 245 -3.31 26.40 -12.53
CA PHE A 245 -3.01 27.70 -11.93
C PHE A 245 -4.05 28.10 -10.89
N GLY A 246 -5.34 27.91 -11.16
CA GLY A 246 -6.37 28.14 -10.15
C GLY A 246 -6.19 27.21 -8.95
N ARG A 247 -5.78 25.95 -9.17
CA ARG A 247 -5.39 25.04 -8.07
C ARG A 247 -4.15 25.53 -7.32
N PHE A 248 -3.16 26.05 -8.02
CA PHE A 248 -1.97 26.63 -7.43
C PHE A 248 -2.33 27.75 -6.45
N TRP A 249 -3.10 28.74 -6.91
CA TRP A 249 -3.57 29.83 -6.07
C TRP A 249 -4.45 29.36 -4.90
N ASP A 250 -5.29 28.34 -5.12
CA ASP A 250 -6.07 27.70 -4.06
C ASP A 250 -5.17 27.12 -2.95
N ILE A 251 -4.07 26.46 -3.32
CA ILE A 251 -3.10 25.92 -2.33
C ILE A 251 -2.45 27.08 -1.57
N VAL A 252 -1.91 28.08 -2.27
CA VAL A 252 -1.27 29.26 -1.63
C VAL A 252 -2.22 29.93 -0.64
N ALA A 253 -3.49 30.17 -1.05
CA ALA A 253 -4.51 30.77 -0.19
C ALA A 253 -4.75 29.96 1.09
N ASN A 254 -4.90 28.63 0.97
CA ASN A 254 -5.14 27.76 2.11
C ASN A 254 -3.93 27.69 3.07
N GLU A 255 -2.71 27.74 2.54
CA GLU A 255 -1.49 27.73 3.36
C GLU A 255 -1.25 29.05 4.08
N ILE A 256 -1.53 30.19 3.44
CA ILE A 256 -1.51 31.50 4.14
C ILE A 256 -2.57 31.53 5.23
N LYS A 257 -3.77 31.05 4.93
CA LYS A 257 -4.88 30.99 5.89
C LYS A 257 -4.57 30.12 7.12
N SER A 258 -3.66 29.15 7.01
CA SER A 258 -3.25 28.33 8.16
C SER A 258 -2.45 29.14 9.19
N GLY A 259 -2.03 30.37 8.88
CA GLY A 259 -1.27 31.25 9.78
C GLY A 259 0.20 30.87 9.94
N ARG A 260 0.71 29.92 9.13
CA ARG A 260 2.12 29.53 9.12
C ARG A 260 2.99 30.61 8.49
N LYS A 261 4.28 30.57 8.83
CA LYS A 261 5.30 31.46 8.29
C LYS A 261 6.45 30.73 7.57
N GLY A 262 6.63 29.44 7.87
CA GLY A 262 7.71 28.63 7.32
C GLY A 262 7.44 28.14 5.91
N LYS A 263 8.04 27.00 5.54
CA LYS A 263 7.95 26.47 4.18
C LYS A 263 6.53 26.02 3.85
N PHE A 264 6.24 25.99 2.56
CA PHE A 264 4.99 25.40 2.08
C PHE A 264 4.98 23.88 2.32
N ASN A 265 3.84 23.37 2.76
CA ASN A 265 3.59 21.94 2.85
C ASN A 265 3.23 21.40 1.47
N GLY A 266 2.30 22.04 0.77
CA GLY A 266 1.78 21.59 -0.51
C GLY A 266 2.57 22.03 -1.74
N LEU A 267 3.56 22.93 -1.61
CA LEU A 267 4.32 23.48 -2.74
C LEU A 267 5.82 23.24 -2.60
N SER A 268 6.49 22.88 -3.70
CA SER A 268 7.95 22.87 -3.80
C SER A 268 8.40 23.25 -5.21
N LEU A 269 9.61 23.80 -5.34
CA LEU A 269 10.20 24.16 -6.64
C LEU A 269 11.24 23.11 -7.05
N GLU A 270 11.13 22.61 -8.27
CA GLU A 270 12.11 21.77 -8.95
C GLU A 270 12.77 22.61 -10.04
N LEU A 271 14.10 22.76 -9.99
CA LEU A 271 14.85 23.54 -10.97
C LEU A 271 15.23 22.70 -12.18
N ASP A 272 15.31 23.36 -13.33
CA ASP A 272 15.89 22.81 -14.57
C ASP A 272 15.37 21.42 -14.96
N SER A 273 14.07 21.21 -14.76
CA SER A 273 13.42 19.94 -15.05
C SER A 273 13.16 19.82 -16.56
N PRO A 274 13.62 18.74 -17.22
CA PRO A 274 13.43 18.55 -18.66
C PRO A 274 11.99 18.15 -18.99
N ASP A 275 11.43 18.75 -20.03
CA ASP A 275 10.13 18.38 -20.61
C ASP A 275 10.14 18.46 -22.15
N ALA A 276 8.97 18.21 -22.76
CA ALA A 276 8.80 18.24 -24.21
C ALA A 276 9.08 19.61 -24.85
N ASP A 277 8.95 20.70 -24.09
CA ASP A 277 9.12 22.09 -24.50
C ASP A 277 10.50 22.65 -24.09
N GLY A 278 11.38 21.83 -23.50
CA GLY A 278 12.74 22.20 -23.08
C GLY A 278 12.97 22.06 -21.58
N ILE A 279 13.96 22.79 -21.07
CA ILE A 279 14.31 22.80 -19.64
C ILE A 279 13.59 23.97 -18.97
N ALA A 280 12.88 23.72 -17.86
CA ALA A 280 12.22 24.76 -17.10
C ALA A 280 12.04 24.42 -15.62
N ASN A 281 11.91 25.47 -14.82
CA ASN A 281 11.56 25.35 -13.41
C ASN A 281 10.10 24.92 -13.27
N ARG A 282 9.86 23.95 -12.39
CA ARG A 282 8.55 23.35 -12.16
C ARG A 282 8.12 23.51 -10.72
N ILE A 283 6.89 23.96 -10.53
CA ILE A 283 6.27 23.97 -9.22
C ILE A 283 5.50 22.66 -9.06
N ILE A 284 5.87 21.88 -8.04
CA ILE A 284 5.17 20.67 -7.63
C ILE A 284 4.09 21.05 -6.63
N MET A 285 2.87 20.65 -6.93
CA MET A 285 1.70 20.83 -6.08
C MET A 285 1.27 19.48 -5.51
N ARG A 286 1.25 19.38 -4.18
CA ARG A 286 0.81 18.24 -3.39
C ARG A 286 -0.38 18.67 -2.55
N TYR A 287 -1.53 18.06 -2.76
CA TYR A 287 -2.77 18.46 -2.10
C TYR A 287 -3.72 17.28 -2.03
N HIS A 288 -4.70 17.37 -1.16
CA HIS A 288 -5.80 16.42 -1.15
C HIS A 288 -7.08 17.04 -1.73
N SER A 289 -7.83 16.22 -2.47
CA SER A 289 -9.17 16.56 -2.93
C SER A 289 -10.10 16.79 -1.74
N LYS A 290 -11.07 17.70 -1.91
CA LYS A 290 -12.11 17.95 -0.92
C LYS A 290 -13.15 16.82 -0.99
N VAL A 291 -13.37 16.12 0.12
CA VAL A 291 -14.54 15.23 0.27
C VAL A 291 -15.79 16.12 0.27
N ARG A 292 -16.77 15.80 -0.58
CA ARG A 292 -17.96 16.65 -0.75
C ARG A 292 -18.99 16.46 0.36
N TYR A 293 -19.14 15.24 0.85
CA TYR A 293 -20.11 14.83 1.87
C TYR A 293 -19.68 15.26 3.28
N GLN A 294 -19.64 16.57 3.52
CA GLN A 294 -19.19 17.15 4.80
C GLN A 294 -20.34 17.29 5.81
N HIS A 295 -21.60 17.24 5.35
CA HIS A 295 -22.79 17.47 6.17
C HIS A 295 -23.63 16.19 6.37
N VAL A 296 -23.18 15.07 5.82
CA VAL A 296 -23.82 13.75 5.94
C VAL A 296 -23.12 12.98 7.08
N PRO A 297 -23.84 12.27 7.95
CA PRO A 297 -23.24 11.31 8.88
C PRO A 297 -22.39 10.26 8.13
N VAL A 298 -21.12 10.13 8.50
CA VAL A 298 -20.17 9.21 7.86
C VAL A 298 -19.76 8.10 8.83
N LEU A 299 -19.92 6.85 8.40
CA LEU A 299 -19.35 5.67 9.05
C LEU A 299 -18.19 5.14 8.20
N ILE A 300 -17.00 5.09 8.79
CA ILE A 300 -15.81 4.51 8.13
C ILE A 300 -15.53 3.16 8.80
N ILE A 301 -15.46 2.11 7.99
CA ILE A 301 -15.12 0.76 8.41
C ILE A 301 -13.82 0.40 7.69
N ASP A 302 -12.72 0.42 8.44
CA ASP A 302 -11.40 0.16 7.91
C ASP A 302 -10.56 -0.47 9.02
N ALA A 303 -9.95 -1.62 8.72
CA ALA A 303 -9.20 -2.43 9.69
C ALA A 303 -7.88 -1.75 10.13
N ASP A 304 -7.38 -0.83 9.31
CA ASP A 304 -6.13 -0.11 9.50
C ASP A 304 -6.36 1.41 9.52
N ALA A 305 -7.55 1.85 9.90
CA ALA A 305 -7.89 3.27 9.99
C ALA A 305 -6.91 4.04 10.90
N ASN A 306 -6.31 5.12 10.40
CA ASN A 306 -5.52 6.04 11.22
C ASN A 306 -6.29 7.36 11.44
N LYS A 307 -6.61 7.66 12.71
CA LYS A 307 -7.37 8.86 13.10
C LYS A 307 -6.71 10.16 12.64
N ASN A 308 -5.38 10.26 12.73
CA ASN A 308 -4.65 11.46 12.35
C ASN A 308 -4.74 11.69 10.84
N ILE A 309 -4.58 10.63 10.04
CA ILE A 309 -4.71 10.68 8.57
C ILE A 309 -6.13 11.05 8.15
N LEU A 310 -7.15 10.52 8.83
CA LEU A 310 -8.56 10.78 8.48
C LEU A 310 -9.02 12.20 8.81
N THR A 311 -8.48 12.80 9.87
CA THR A 311 -8.95 14.10 10.39
C THR A 311 -8.93 15.24 9.36
N PRO A 312 -7.87 15.45 8.55
CA PRO A 312 -7.83 16.50 7.53
C PRO A 312 -8.91 16.45 6.45
N PHE A 313 -9.56 15.29 6.25
CA PHE A 313 -10.57 15.10 5.21
C PHE A 313 -11.98 15.51 5.63
N PHE A 314 -12.27 15.54 6.94
CA PHE A 314 -13.61 15.79 7.48
C PHE A 314 -13.62 17.03 8.38
N GLN A 315 -14.23 18.10 7.90
CA GLN A 315 -14.21 19.42 8.54
C GLN A 315 -14.96 19.46 9.87
N ALA A 316 -15.99 18.63 10.02
CA ALA A 316 -16.74 18.47 11.27
C ALA A 316 -15.94 17.73 12.36
N GLY A 317 -14.78 17.17 12.00
CA GLY A 317 -14.00 16.29 12.88
C GLY A 317 -14.59 14.88 12.97
N ILE A 318 -13.91 14.03 13.74
CA ILE A 318 -14.31 12.64 14.00
C ILE A 318 -14.99 12.59 15.37
N SER A 319 -16.31 12.36 15.38
CA SER A 319 -17.11 12.32 16.62
C SER A 319 -16.80 11.12 17.51
N SER A 320 -16.51 9.96 16.90
CA SER A 320 -16.12 8.73 17.58
C SER A 320 -15.10 7.97 16.75
N PHE A 321 -14.08 7.42 17.41
CA PHE A 321 -13.12 6.51 16.81
C PHE A 321 -13.00 5.31 17.75
N THR A 322 -13.40 4.13 17.28
CA THR A 322 -13.42 2.91 18.09
C THR A 322 -12.47 1.90 17.47
N ASP A 323 -11.43 1.57 18.22
CA ASP A 323 -10.54 0.46 17.90
C ASP A 323 -11.12 -0.83 18.50
N ILE A 324 -11.30 -1.85 17.66
CA ILE A 324 -11.89 -3.13 18.03
C ILE A 324 -10.77 -4.18 18.08
N GLN A 325 -10.32 -4.46 19.28
CA GLN A 325 -9.30 -5.47 19.54
C GLN A 325 -9.91 -6.87 19.45
N VAL A 326 -9.43 -7.68 18.51
CA VAL A 326 -9.92 -9.05 18.26
C VAL A 326 -8.82 -10.07 18.50
N ARG A 327 -9.16 -11.13 19.23
CA ARG A 327 -8.26 -12.27 19.43
C ARG A 327 -8.28 -13.18 18.21
N TRP A 328 -7.10 -13.52 17.69
CA TRP A 328 -6.94 -14.52 16.64
C TRP A 328 -7.27 -15.93 17.14
N GLY A 329 -7.72 -16.78 16.22
CA GLY A 329 -7.99 -18.19 16.46
C GLY A 329 -6.71 -19.02 16.50
N GLU A 330 -6.76 -20.24 15.97
CA GLU A 330 -5.61 -21.15 15.94
C GLU A 330 -4.62 -20.79 14.82
N VAL A 331 -3.76 -19.83 15.13
CA VAL A 331 -2.66 -19.40 14.25
C VAL A 331 -1.34 -19.40 14.99
N TYR A 332 -0.26 -19.70 14.26
CA TYR A 332 1.10 -19.74 14.78
C TYR A 332 1.97 -18.75 14.03
N THR A 333 2.38 -17.67 14.69
CA THR A 333 3.08 -16.55 14.05
C THR A 333 4.57 -16.60 14.32
N TYR A 334 5.34 -16.53 13.25
CA TYR A 334 6.79 -16.54 13.23
C TYR A 334 7.30 -15.27 12.56
N GLN A 335 8.04 -14.43 13.28
CA GLN A 335 8.53 -13.15 12.73
C GLN A 335 10.04 -13.09 12.68
N ASN A 336 10.58 -12.68 11.53
CA ASN A 336 12.00 -12.45 11.38
C ASN A 336 12.46 -11.20 12.14
N VAL A 337 13.50 -11.33 12.96
CA VAL A 337 14.00 -10.24 13.83
C VAL A 337 15.38 -9.72 13.44
N ASN A 338 15.97 -10.18 12.34
CA ASN A 338 17.35 -9.83 11.96
C ASN A 338 17.54 -9.38 10.50
N SER A 339 16.46 -9.27 9.72
CA SER A 339 16.54 -8.92 8.30
C SER A 339 15.18 -8.57 7.69
N ALA A 340 15.17 -7.46 6.98
CA ALA A 340 13.98 -6.95 6.32
C ALA A 340 13.54 -7.70 5.04
N TYR A 341 14.38 -8.61 4.52
CA TYR A 341 14.19 -9.37 3.27
C TYR A 341 13.67 -8.50 2.10
N SER A 342 14.33 -7.35 1.91
CA SER A 342 13.88 -6.29 1.01
C SER A 342 13.86 -6.69 -0.47
N LYS A 343 13.14 -5.92 -1.29
CA LYS A 343 13.12 -6.05 -2.76
C LYS A 343 14.54 -6.16 -3.36
N PHE A 344 15.48 -5.35 -2.90
CA PHE A 344 16.89 -5.41 -3.33
C PHE A 344 17.58 -6.72 -2.95
N LYS A 345 17.31 -7.29 -1.77
CA LYS A 345 17.84 -8.61 -1.39
C LYS A 345 17.26 -9.75 -2.24
N LEU A 346 16.12 -9.52 -2.89
CA LEU A 346 15.41 -10.50 -3.71
C LEU A 346 15.58 -10.32 -5.22
N LEU A 347 15.91 -9.12 -5.71
CA LEU A 347 16.11 -8.85 -7.14
C LEU A 347 17.55 -8.48 -7.50
N GLY A 348 18.33 -8.03 -6.53
CA GLY A 348 19.69 -7.53 -6.74
C GLY A 348 19.71 -6.11 -7.29
N THR A 349 20.91 -5.60 -7.53
CA THR A 349 21.16 -4.30 -8.14
C THR A 349 21.68 -4.53 -9.55
N ARG A 350 20.99 -3.97 -10.55
CA ARG A 350 21.39 -4.11 -11.95
C ARG A 350 22.81 -3.59 -12.15
N GLY A 351 23.65 -4.35 -12.86
CA GLY A 351 25.05 -4.03 -13.09
C GLY A 351 26.00 -4.40 -11.94
N ASN A 352 25.51 -5.07 -10.89
CA ASN A 352 26.32 -5.60 -9.81
C ASN A 352 26.15 -7.12 -9.68
N ASP A 353 27.05 -7.88 -10.30
CA ASP A 353 26.98 -9.35 -10.39
C ASP A 353 26.91 -10.04 -9.03
N ASN A 354 27.65 -9.55 -8.04
CA ASN A 354 27.61 -10.08 -6.67
C ASN A 354 26.22 -9.89 -6.03
N SER A 355 25.62 -8.72 -6.23
CA SER A 355 24.26 -8.42 -5.76
C SER A 355 23.22 -9.31 -6.46
N MET A 356 23.37 -9.50 -7.78
CA MET A 356 22.50 -10.37 -8.58
C MET A 356 22.58 -11.83 -8.13
N GLY A 357 23.79 -12.38 -7.92
CA GLY A 357 24.00 -13.73 -7.43
C GLY A 357 23.49 -13.94 -6.00
N TYR A 358 23.67 -12.95 -5.12
CA TYR A 358 23.10 -12.97 -3.78
C TYR A 358 21.55 -13.01 -3.81
N ALA A 359 20.94 -12.21 -4.68
CA ALA A 359 19.50 -12.17 -4.85
C ALA A 359 18.93 -13.48 -5.41
N GLN A 360 19.59 -14.08 -6.40
CA GLN A 360 19.22 -15.39 -6.93
C GLN A 360 19.26 -16.48 -5.85
N ASN A 361 20.29 -16.48 -5.02
CA ASN A 361 20.38 -17.41 -3.88
C ASN A 361 19.24 -17.20 -2.87
N ASN A 362 18.84 -15.96 -2.60
CA ASN A 362 17.71 -15.69 -1.72
C ASN A 362 16.38 -16.16 -2.33
N ARG A 363 16.13 -15.92 -3.62
CA ARG A 363 14.94 -16.44 -4.32
C ARG A 363 14.89 -17.97 -4.28
N ALA A 364 16.01 -18.65 -4.51
CA ALA A 364 16.10 -20.10 -4.41
C ALA A 364 15.78 -20.60 -2.98
N ARG A 365 16.29 -19.92 -1.93
CA ARG A 365 15.94 -20.24 -0.53
C ARG A 365 14.45 -20.03 -0.25
N LEU A 366 13.87 -18.93 -0.71
CA LEU A 366 12.44 -18.65 -0.55
C LEU A 366 11.61 -19.74 -1.24
N HIS A 367 11.96 -20.09 -2.48
CA HIS A 367 11.29 -21.15 -3.23
C HIS A 367 11.38 -22.51 -2.51
N ASN A 368 12.57 -22.89 -2.01
CA ASN A 368 12.76 -24.13 -1.27
C ASN A 368 11.98 -24.15 0.05
N PHE A 369 11.91 -23.01 0.74
CA PHE A 369 11.10 -22.88 1.94
C PHE A 369 9.61 -23.11 1.65
N MET A 370 9.08 -22.45 0.62
CA MET A 370 7.69 -22.64 0.19
C MET A 370 7.39 -24.08 -0.23
N LYS A 371 8.29 -24.71 -1.00
CA LYS A 371 8.17 -26.14 -1.36
C LYS A 371 8.15 -27.04 -0.13
N THR A 372 8.92 -26.69 0.90
CA THR A 372 8.93 -27.50 2.12
C THR A 372 7.64 -27.35 2.88
N LEU A 373 7.08 -26.14 2.99
CA LEU A 373 5.73 -25.94 3.56
C LEU A 373 4.68 -26.74 2.78
N ALA A 374 4.75 -26.74 1.46
CA ALA A 374 3.86 -27.54 0.62
C ALA A 374 4.02 -29.05 0.89
N TRP A 375 5.25 -29.52 1.09
CA TRP A 375 5.52 -30.93 1.43
C TRP A 375 5.01 -31.29 2.84
N VAL A 376 5.20 -30.42 3.84
CA VAL A 376 4.71 -30.62 5.21
C VAL A 376 3.18 -30.73 5.20
N HIS A 377 2.51 -29.86 4.46
CA HIS A 377 1.04 -29.80 4.37
C HIS A 377 0.46 -30.66 3.23
N ARG A 378 1.24 -31.56 2.61
CA ARG A 378 0.85 -32.32 1.41
C ARG A 378 -0.46 -33.11 1.55
N ASN A 379 -0.76 -33.64 2.73
CA ASN A 379 -1.98 -34.38 2.98
C ASN A 379 -3.20 -33.46 2.94
N ALA A 380 -3.13 -32.30 3.61
CA ALA A 380 -4.19 -31.30 3.56
C ALA A 380 -4.38 -30.77 2.14
N ILE A 381 -3.30 -30.56 1.38
CA ILE A 381 -3.35 -30.11 -0.02
C ILE A 381 -3.99 -31.16 -0.94
N ALA A 382 -3.70 -32.45 -0.69
CA ALA A 382 -4.30 -33.54 -1.45
C ALA A 382 -5.81 -33.70 -1.16
N GLU A 383 -6.24 -33.41 0.08
CA GLU A 383 -7.66 -33.42 0.47
C GLU A 383 -8.41 -32.18 -0.04
N ASP A 384 -7.81 -31.00 0.10
CA ASP A 384 -8.36 -29.73 -0.33
C ASP A 384 -7.24 -28.82 -0.89
N PRO A 385 -7.19 -28.62 -2.23
CA PRO A 385 -6.21 -27.74 -2.86
C PRO A 385 -6.23 -26.29 -2.36
N SER A 386 -7.32 -25.79 -1.76
CA SER A 386 -7.39 -24.44 -1.18
C SER A 386 -6.53 -24.27 0.08
N THR A 387 -5.97 -25.36 0.61
CA THR A 387 -5.07 -25.37 1.76
C THR A 387 -3.60 -25.11 1.40
N LYS A 388 -3.28 -25.03 0.09
CA LYS A 388 -1.93 -24.72 -0.39
C LYS A 388 -1.32 -23.52 0.34
N PRO A 389 -0.02 -23.56 0.68
CA PRO A 389 0.66 -22.39 1.22
C PRO A 389 0.59 -21.21 0.26
N LEU A 390 0.56 -20.00 0.81
CA LEU A 390 0.56 -18.75 0.06
C LEU A 390 1.84 -17.97 0.31
N LEU A 391 2.50 -17.52 -0.76
CA LEU A 391 3.56 -16.51 -0.71
C LEU A 391 3.00 -15.15 -1.18
N ILE A 392 3.13 -14.11 -0.35
CA ILE A 392 2.88 -12.72 -0.74
C ILE A 392 4.21 -11.96 -0.77
N THR A 393 4.52 -11.33 -1.90
CA THR A 393 5.77 -10.56 -2.07
C THR A 393 5.62 -9.40 -3.06
N TYR A 394 6.71 -8.87 -3.62
CA TYR A 394 6.66 -7.83 -4.64
C TYR A 394 6.28 -8.40 -6.02
N MET A 395 5.55 -7.64 -6.84
CA MET A 395 5.18 -8.02 -8.21
C MET A 395 6.39 -8.50 -9.03
N ASP A 396 7.47 -7.71 -9.07
CA ASP A 396 8.70 -8.08 -9.79
C ASP A 396 9.37 -9.37 -9.24
N VAL A 397 9.19 -9.69 -7.96
CA VAL A 397 9.73 -10.92 -7.36
C VAL A 397 8.84 -12.11 -7.74
N GLU A 398 7.53 -11.95 -7.70
CA GLU A 398 6.58 -12.95 -8.21
C GLU A 398 6.88 -13.29 -9.67
N ASP A 399 7.00 -12.28 -10.54
CA ASP A 399 7.33 -12.47 -11.96
C ASP A 399 8.67 -13.19 -12.14
N CYS A 400 9.67 -12.83 -11.33
CA CYS A 400 10.98 -13.45 -11.37
C CYS A 400 10.92 -14.92 -10.92
N LEU A 401 10.19 -15.22 -9.85
CA LEU A 401 10.01 -16.59 -9.34
C LEU A 401 9.25 -17.47 -10.35
N LYS A 402 8.16 -16.97 -10.95
CA LYS A 402 7.41 -17.70 -11.99
C LYS A 402 8.28 -18.05 -13.20
N ARG A 403 9.18 -17.15 -13.58
CA ARG A 403 10.13 -17.38 -14.67
C ARG A 403 11.25 -18.36 -14.30
N GLU A 404 11.79 -18.26 -13.09
CA GLU A 404 12.90 -19.12 -12.63
C GLU A 404 12.43 -20.53 -12.24
N PHE A 405 11.21 -20.67 -11.74
CA PHE A 405 10.65 -21.92 -11.24
C PHE A 405 9.24 -22.16 -11.83
N PRO A 406 9.13 -22.56 -13.10
CA PRO A 406 7.84 -22.73 -13.78
C PRO A 406 6.87 -23.69 -13.06
N ASP A 407 7.40 -24.68 -12.34
CA ASP A 407 6.60 -25.68 -11.62
C ASP A 407 6.09 -25.21 -10.23
N LEU A 408 6.40 -23.97 -9.82
CA LEU A 408 6.08 -23.50 -8.46
C LEU A 408 4.59 -23.55 -8.13
N LEU A 409 3.73 -23.28 -9.12
CA LEU A 409 2.27 -23.21 -8.93
C LEU A 409 1.64 -24.57 -8.64
N ASN A 410 2.35 -25.66 -8.93
CA ASN A 410 1.96 -27.00 -8.52
C ASN A 410 2.11 -27.19 -7.01
N SER A 411 3.00 -26.42 -6.36
CA SER A 411 3.37 -26.59 -4.95
C SER A 411 2.69 -25.57 -4.03
N TYR A 412 2.61 -24.31 -4.42
CA TYR A 412 2.08 -23.23 -3.58
C TYR A 412 1.50 -22.11 -4.43
N ASP A 413 0.62 -21.31 -3.81
CA ASP A 413 0.08 -20.10 -4.43
C ASP A 413 1.02 -18.91 -4.20
N ILE A 414 1.05 -17.98 -5.15
CA ILE A 414 1.84 -16.77 -5.06
C ILE A 414 1.02 -15.58 -5.54
N ASP A 415 1.13 -14.45 -4.84
CA ASP A 415 0.59 -13.16 -5.26
C ASP A 415 1.48 -12.02 -4.74
N HIS A 416 1.11 -10.78 -5.04
CA HIS A 416 1.87 -9.61 -4.66
C HIS A 416 1.06 -8.57 -3.87
N PHE A 417 1.79 -7.76 -3.10
CA PHE A 417 1.25 -6.59 -2.42
C PHE A 417 0.40 -5.73 -3.38
N GLN A 418 -0.68 -5.14 -2.87
CA GLN A 418 -1.68 -4.33 -3.59
C GLN A 418 -2.63 -5.13 -4.52
N ASN A 419 -2.31 -6.37 -4.88
CA ASN A 419 -3.17 -7.22 -5.74
C ASN A 419 -3.99 -8.25 -4.96
N ILE A 420 -3.84 -8.30 -3.63
CA ILE A 420 -4.51 -9.27 -2.75
C ILE A 420 -5.90 -8.82 -2.27
N ARG A 421 -6.32 -7.57 -2.55
CA ARG A 421 -7.62 -7.03 -2.13
C ARG A 421 -8.75 -7.68 -2.92
N GLY A 422 -9.89 -7.93 -2.26
CA GLY A 422 -11.07 -8.56 -2.87
C GLY A 422 -10.93 -10.06 -3.18
N LYS A 423 -9.80 -10.70 -2.84
CA LYS A 423 -9.58 -12.14 -3.07
C LYS A 423 -9.84 -12.94 -1.79
N ASP A 424 -10.82 -13.85 -1.84
CA ASP A 424 -11.18 -14.75 -0.73
C ASP A 424 -10.70 -16.21 -0.91
N ILE A 425 -9.75 -16.43 -1.81
CA ILE A 425 -9.35 -17.78 -2.21
C ILE A 425 -8.38 -18.45 -1.21
N TRP A 426 -7.79 -17.70 -0.28
CA TRP A 426 -6.77 -18.19 0.66
C TRP A 426 -7.23 -18.32 2.11
N LYS A 427 -8.54 -18.22 2.36
CA LYS A 427 -9.10 -18.37 3.71
C LYS A 427 -8.83 -19.72 4.38
N ASN A 428 -8.48 -20.74 3.59
CA ASN A 428 -8.19 -22.11 4.06
C ASN A 428 -6.70 -22.45 4.00
N THR A 429 -5.82 -21.54 3.54
CA THR A 429 -4.38 -21.83 3.45
C THR A 429 -3.84 -22.33 4.78
N ARG A 430 -2.95 -23.33 4.76
CA ARG A 430 -2.32 -23.88 5.97
C ARG A 430 -1.09 -23.09 6.40
N ALA A 431 -0.50 -22.34 5.48
CA ALA A 431 0.64 -21.49 5.77
C ALA A 431 0.66 -20.25 4.86
N ILE A 432 0.90 -19.08 5.43
CA ILE A 432 1.11 -17.84 4.69
C ILE A 432 2.51 -17.30 4.97
N VAL A 433 3.23 -16.94 3.91
CA VAL A 433 4.58 -16.38 3.98
C VAL A 433 4.55 -14.99 3.36
N ILE A 434 4.98 -14.00 4.13
CA ILE A 434 5.07 -12.62 3.70
C ILE A 434 6.54 -12.26 3.56
N ALA A 435 6.99 -12.09 2.32
CA ALA A 435 8.39 -11.86 1.99
C ALA A 435 8.63 -10.42 1.56
N GLY A 436 9.24 -9.64 2.47
CA GLY A 436 9.56 -8.23 2.27
C GLY A 436 8.49 -7.30 2.86
N ARG A 437 8.56 -6.03 2.46
CA ARG A 437 7.65 -4.97 2.88
C ARG A 437 7.50 -3.88 1.81
N PRO A 438 6.30 -3.35 1.55
CA PRO A 438 6.13 -2.13 0.75
C PRO A 438 6.84 -0.98 1.45
N LEU A 439 7.84 -0.39 0.80
CA LEU A 439 8.58 0.73 1.35
C LEU A 439 8.88 1.72 0.23
N PRO A 440 8.01 2.73 0.02
CA PRO A 440 8.32 3.87 -0.84
C PRO A 440 9.55 4.62 -0.32
N SER A 441 10.10 5.52 -1.11
CA SER A 441 11.14 6.45 -0.64
C SER A 441 10.59 7.40 0.44
N ALA A 442 11.47 7.91 1.30
CA ALA A 442 11.08 8.89 2.33
C ALA A 442 10.43 10.15 1.71
N GLU A 443 10.91 10.58 0.55
CA GLU A 443 10.33 11.71 -0.21
C GLU A 443 8.91 11.42 -0.72
N GLU A 444 8.63 10.20 -1.16
CA GLU A 444 7.28 9.81 -1.59
C GLU A 444 6.30 9.80 -0.41
N VAL A 445 6.71 9.25 0.74
CA VAL A 445 5.91 9.23 1.97
C VAL A 445 5.67 10.66 2.47
N GLU A 446 6.73 11.47 2.54
CA GLU A 446 6.63 12.89 2.88
C GLU A 446 5.71 13.63 1.90
N GLY A 447 5.78 13.33 0.61
CA GLY A 447 4.93 13.92 -0.40
C GLY A 447 3.44 13.63 -0.18
N ILE A 448 3.10 12.40 0.23
CA ILE A 448 1.73 12.02 0.58
C ILE A 448 1.29 12.75 1.86
N ALA A 449 2.13 12.79 2.90
CA ALA A 449 1.84 13.54 4.12
C ALA A 449 1.63 15.04 3.83
N ARG A 450 2.50 15.64 3.04
CA ARG A 450 2.39 17.04 2.57
C ARG A 450 1.08 17.30 1.85
N ALA A 451 0.63 16.36 1.02
CA ALA A 451 -0.67 16.47 0.36
C ALA A 451 -1.86 16.38 1.35
N ILE A 452 -1.78 15.54 2.37
CA ILE A 452 -2.83 15.39 3.40
C ILE A 452 -2.89 16.64 4.29
N TYR A 453 -1.73 17.14 4.73
CA TYR A 453 -1.61 18.19 5.74
C TYR A 453 -1.25 19.57 5.16
N TYR A 454 -1.48 19.83 3.87
CA TYR A 454 -1.13 21.14 3.30
C TYR A 454 -1.84 22.31 4.00
N LYS A 455 -3.05 22.09 4.50
CA LYS A 455 -3.84 23.08 5.27
C LYS A 455 -3.50 23.17 6.75
N SER A 456 -2.60 22.31 7.24
CA SER A 456 -2.19 22.28 8.65
C SER A 456 -1.54 23.59 9.05
N ASP A 457 -1.74 24.02 10.29
CA ASP A 457 -1.04 25.13 10.93
C ASP A 457 0.38 24.75 11.41
N VAL A 458 0.73 23.46 11.34
CA VAL A 458 2.08 22.93 11.60
C VAL A 458 2.77 22.50 10.29
N GLU A 459 3.98 23.02 10.06
CA GLU A 459 4.86 22.64 8.94
C GLU A 459 5.31 21.17 9.07
N ILE A 460 5.41 20.44 7.95
CA ILE A 460 5.99 19.09 7.92
C ILE A 460 7.51 19.17 7.91
N SER A 461 8.15 18.49 8.87
CA SER A 461 9.60 18.38 8.92
C SER A 461 10.13 17.61 7.71
N PRO A 462 11.11 18.16 6.97
CA PRO A 462 11.71 17.47 5.83
C PRO A 462 12.28 16.10 6.23
N SER A 463 11.99 15.08 5.43
CA SER A 463 12.39 13.69 5.62
C SER A 463 13.13 13.20 4.38
N ALA A 464 14.33 13.76 4.14
CA ALA A 464 15.13 13.42 2.96
C ALA A 464 15.54 11.93 2.90
N GLN A 465 15.64 11.27 4.06
CA GLN A 465 15.98 9.85 4.19
C GLN A 465 15.23 9.24 5.38
N PHE A 466 15.07 7.92 5.36
CA PHE A 466 14.59 7.20 6.54
C PHE A 466 15.63 7.24 7.65
N ILE A 467 15.14 7.31 8.89
CA ILE A 467 15.95 7.08 10.09
C ILE A 467 15.82 5.62 10.52
N THR A 468 16.85 5.10 11.18
CA THR A 468 16.77 3.81 11.86
C THR A 468 16.17 4.00 13.25
N GLN A 469 15.11 3.26 13.55
CA GLN A 469 14.45 3.23 14.85
C GLN A 469 14.58 1.84 15.45
N GLN A 470 14.79 1.77 16.76
CA GLN A 470 14.68 0.53 17.54
C GLN A 470 13.21 0.39 17.96
N LYS A 471 12.56 -0.67 17.52
CA LYS A 471 11.19 -0.99 17.93
C LYS A 471 11.13 -2.44 18.47
N PRO A 472 10.40 -2.69 19.56
CA PRO A 472 10.29 -4.04 20.10
C PRO A 472 9.31 -4.89 19.29
N VAL A 473 9.70 -6.12 18.97
CA VAL A 473 8.76 -7.19 18.61
C VAL A 473 8.37 -7.90 19.89
N VAL A 474 7.08 -7.81 20.27
CA VAL A 474 6.56 -8.41 21.51
C VAL A 474 6.00 -9.80 21.22
N PHE A 475 6.47 -10.79 21.98
CA PHE A 475 6.05 -12.18 21.84
C PHE A 475 4.95 -12.56 22.83
N THR A 476 4.16 -13.56 22.48
CA THR A 476 3.01 -14.05 23.28
C THR A 476 3.39 -14.53 24.69
N TYR A 477 4.66 -14.86 24.92
CA TYR A 477 5.22 -15.23 26.23
C TYR A 477 5.87 -14.05 26.99
N ASN A 478 5.44 -12.80 26.71
CA ASN A 478 5.90 -11.56 27.36
C ASN A 478 7.42 -11.32 27.28
N HIS A 479 8.04 -11.78 26.19
CA HIS A 479 9.40 -11.41 25.83
C HIS A 479 9.38 -10.38 24.72
N ALA A 480 10.43 -9.56 24.60
CA ALA A 480 10.57 -8.62 23.50
C ALA A 480 12.00 -8.66 22.94
N ILE A 481 12.10 -8.58 21.62
CA ILE A 481 13.38 -8.40 20.92
C ILE A 481 13.31 -7.06 20.20
N ASP A 482 14.24 -6.17 20.49
CA ASP A 482 14.38 -4.91 19.76
C ASP A 482 14.94 -5.19 18.36
N VAL A 483 14.27 -4.64 17.35
CA VAL A 483 14.67 -4.72 15.95
C VAL A 483 14.89 -3.34 15.37
N GLU A 484 15.88 -3.24 14.49
CA GLU A 484 16.13 -2.06 13.68
C GLU A 484 15.13 -2.02 12.53
N CYS A 485 14.26 -1.03 12.54
CA CYS A 485 13.32 -0.77 11.45
C CYS A 485 13.47 0.66 10.94
N TYR A 486 13.00 0.92 9.73
CA TYR A 486 13.00 2.27 9.17
C TYR A 486 11.80 3.06 9.66
N GLY A 487 12.00 4.32 9.99
CA GLY A 487 10.96 5.28 10.33
C GLY A 487 11.31 6.66 9.81
N VAL A 488 10.52 7.64 10.22
CA VAL A 488 10.72 9.07 9.93
C VAL A 488 10.50 9.87 11.20
N GLU A 489 11.08 11.06 11.28
CA GLU A 489 11.02 11.90 12.47
C GLU A 489 9.64 12.54 12.69
N ASP A 490 9.02 13.06 11.62
CA ASP A 490 7.70 13.67 11.71
C ASP A 490 6.63 12.58 11.92
N PRO A 491 5.88 12.60 13.04
CA PRO A 491 4.91 11.55 13.36
C PRO A 491 3.79 11.44 12.31
N ARG A 492 3.43 12.53 11.62
CA ARG A 492 2.42 12.50 10.56
C ARG A 492 2.93 11.81 9.29
N VAL A 493 4.22 11.97 9.00
CA VAL A 493 4.87 11.24 7.91
C VAL A 493 5.01 9.77 8.30
N ASN A 494 5.27 9.48 9.58
CA ASN A 494 5.35 8.12 10.08
C ASN A 494 4.00 7.41 10.05
N ASP A 495 2.91 8.10 10.41
CA ASP A 495 1.54 7.60 10.25
C ASP A 495 1.29 7.16 8.80
N VAL A 496 1.71 7.97 7.82
CA VAL A 496 1.57 7.63 6.39
C VAL A 496 2.45 6.44 6.01
N LEU A 497 3.68 6.35 6.53
CA LEU A 497 4.56 5.20 6.31
C LEU A 497 3.91 3.92 6.82
N GLU A 498 3.38 3.93 8.05
CA GLU A 498 2.74 2.78 8.68
C GLU A 498 1.44 2.40 7.95
N GLN A 499 0.66 3.38 7.48
CA GLN A 499 -0.51 3.14 6.62
C GLN A 499 -0.16 2.49 5.28
N ILE A 500 1.04 2.72 4.74
CA ILE A 500 1.46 2.10 3.46
C ILE A 500 2.11 0.74 3.71
N ARG A 501 2.96 0.63 4.73
CA ARG A 501 3.82 -0.52 4.97
C ARG A 501 3.18 -1.53 5.91
N ASP A 502 2.79 -1.11 7.09
CA ASP A 502 2.38 -1.98 8.20
C ASP A 502 0.95 -2.47 7.97
N ALA A 503 0.08 -1.58 7.49
CA ALA A 503 -1.27 -1.92 7.07
C ALA A 503 -1.30 -2.94 5.92
N GLU A 504 -0.49 -2.76 4.88
CA GLU A 504 -0.44 -3.70 3.74
C GLU A 504 0.11 -5.07 4.17
N LEU A 505 1.09 -5.12 5.09
CA LEU A 505 1.53 -6.37 5.72
C LEU A 505 0.41 -7.03 6.53
N THR A 506 -0.32 -6.26 7.33
CA THR A 506 -1.44 -6.76 8.15
C THR A 506 -2.58 -7.30 7.27
N GLN A 507 -2.91 -6.60 6.17
CA GLN A 507 -3.90 -7.04 5.20
C GLN A 507 -3.46 -8.31 4.44
N ALA A 508 -2.16 -8.43 4.15
CA ALA A 508 -1.57 -9.65 3.62
C ALA A 508 -1.76 -10.82 4.60
N ILE A 509 -1.46 -10.65 5.89
CA ILE A 509 -1.73 -11.67 6.91
C ILE A 509 -3.23 -12.01 6.95
N ALA A 510 -4.09 -10.99 6.93
CA ALA A 510 -5.53 -11.17 7.02
C ALA A 510 -6.13 -12.00 5.87
N ARG A 511 -5.40 -12.27 4.78
CA ARG A 511 -5.84 -13.21 3.72
C ARG A 511 -6.06 -14.63 4.24
N CYS A 512 -5.33 -15.03 5.28
CA CYS A 512 -5.57 -16.30 5.95
C CYS A 512 -6.76 -16.27 6.93
N ARG A 513 -7.44 -15.13 7.12
CA ARG A 513 -8.57 -14.94 8.04
C ARG A 513 -8.28 -15.45 9.46
N PRO A 514 -7.26 -14.92 10.16
CA PRO A 514 -6.77 -15.47 11.42
C PRO A 514 -7.82 -15.58 12.53
N ILE A 515 -8.83 -14.71 12.53
CA ILE A 515 -9.95 -14.71 13.50
C ILE A 515 -10.83 -15.98 13.36
N HIS A 516 -10.92 -16.55 12.16
CA HIS A 516 -11.80 -17.69 11.87
C HIS A 516 -11.09 -19.05 11.96
N ARG A 517 -9.85 -19.08 12.45
CA ARG A 517 -9.04 -20.30 12.54
C ARG A 517 -9.37 -21.09 13.80
N THR A 518 -9.39 -22.41 13.65
CA THR A 518 -9.83 -23.39 14.64
C THR A 518 -8.87 -24.58 14.64
N ASP A 519 -8.98 -25.48 15.63
CA ASP A 519 -8.08 -26.64 15.77
C ASP A 519 -8.07 -27.56 14.54
N ASP A 520 -9.18 -27.63 13.79
CA ASP A 520 -9.32 -28.41 12.55
C ASP A 520 -8.75 -27.71 11.31
N ASN A 521 -8.60 -26.38 11.37
CA ASN A 521 -8.05 -25.57 10.30
C ASN A 521 -7.02 -24.52 10.80
N PRO A 522 -5.93 -24.94 11.45
CA PRO A 522 -4.88 -24.02 11.90
C PRO A 522 -4.10 -23.43 10.72
N CYS A 523 -3.47 -22.28 10.94
CA CYS A 523 -2.60 -21.62 9.95
C CYS A 523 -1.27 -21.16 10.55
N GLU A 524 -0.17 -21.43 9.85
CA GLU A 524 1.15 -20.87 10.18
C GLU A 524 1.36 -19.55 9.43
N ILE A 525 1.90 -18.53 10.09
CA ILE A 525 2.12 -17.18 9.55
C ILE A 525 3.61 -16.87 9.66
N PHE A 526 4.31 -16.77 8.53
CA PHE A 526 5.74 -16.46 8.47
C PHE A 526 5.95 -15.04 7.94
N ILE A 527 6.42 -14.14 8.80
CA ILE A 527 6.70 -12.74 8.46
C ILE A 527 8.20 -12.62 8.26
N LEU A 528 8.64 -12.66 7.00
CA LEU A 528 10.05 -12.58 6.64
C LEU A 528 10.51 -11.13 6.51
N THR A 529 10.09 -10.26 7.43
CA THR A 529 10.55 -8.87 7.51
C THR A 529 10.65 -8.44 8.97
N ASP A 530 11.51 -7.46 9.24
CA ASP A 530 11.83 -6.93 10.56
C ASP A 530 10.94 -5.75 10.97
N VAL A 531 9.78 -5.58 10.31
CA VAL A 531 8.76 -4.58 10.69
C VAL A 531 7.95 -5.12 11.86
N PRO A 532 8.01 -4.49 13.05
CA PRO A 532 7.14 -4.89 14.15
C PRO A 532 5.70 -4.53 13.81
N LEU A 533 4.83 -5.53 13.82
CA LEU A 533 3.39 -5.37 13.61
C LEU A 533 2.66 -5.51 14.94
N ASP A 534 1.51 -4.87 15.09
CA ASP A 534 0.64 -4.99 16.27
C ASP A 534 -0.19 -6.28 16.19
N ILE A 535 0.49 -7.42 16.26
CA ILE A 535 -0.08 -8.76 16.15
C ILE A 535 0.60 -9.70 17.15
N PRO A 536 -0.06 -10.79 17.57
CA PRO A 536 0.59 -11.80 18.40
C PRO A 536 1.70 -12.52 17.61
N VAL A 537 2.93 -12.47 18.13
CA VAL A 537 4.08 -13.22 17.61
C VAL A 537 4.44 -14.35 18.57
N ASP A 538 4.46 -15.59 18.10
CA ASP A 538 4.76 -16.75 18.95
C ASP A 538 6.24 -17.05 19.04
N LYS A 539 6.97 -16.91 17.91
CA LYS A 539 8.39 -17.25 17.86
C LYS A 539 9.20 -16.30 16.97
N PRO A 540 10.42 -15.93 17.37
CA PRO A 540 11.34 -15.23 16.48
C PRO A 540 11.87 -16.19 15.41
N LEU A 541 12.06 -15.66 14.20
CA LEU A 541 12.87 -16.26 13.15
C LEU A 541 14.16 -15.47 13.01
N PHE A 542 15.25 -16.18 12.75
CA PHE A 542 16.54 -15.57 12.45
C PHE A 542 16.98 -16.00 11.08
N LEU A 543 16.66 -15.25 10.03
CA LEU A 543 17.13 -15.56 8.68
C LEU A 543 18.66 -15.48 8.60
N SER A 544 19.33 -16.60 8.86
CA SER A 544 20.73 -16.81 8.53
C SER A 544 20.82 -17.74 7.31
N LYS A 545 22.02 -17.86 6.75
CA LYS A 545 22.32 -18.73 5.59
C LYS A 545 21.86 -20.19 5.76
N ALA A 546 21.56 -20.62 7.00
CA ALA A 546 21.23 -22.01 7.38
C ALA A 546 19.92 -22.18 8.20
N VAL A 547 19.06 -21.15 8.34
CA VAL A 547 17.93 -21.22 9.29
C VAL A 547 16.61 -21.68 8.68
N LEU A 548 16.32 -21.35 7.42
CA LEU A 548 15.10 -21.87 6.77
C LEU A 548 15.09 -23.41 6.80
N ASP A 549 16.23 -24.05 6.52
CA ASP A 549 16.39 -25.51 6.54
C ASP A 549 16.35 -26.14 7.96
N ASN A 550 16.63 -25.38 9.02
CA ASN A 550 16.65 -25.88 10.41
C ASN A 550 15.31 -25.67 11.14
N GLU A 551 14.61 -24.56 10.90
CA GLU A 551 13.24 -24.40 11.46
C GLU A 551 12.26 -25.40 10.84
N ILE A 552 12.47 -25.72 9.55
CA ILE A 552 11.80 -26.83 8.87
C ILE A 552 11.93 -28.15 9.66
N LYS A 553 13.11 -28.47 10.19
CA LYS A 553 13.34 -29.72 10.96
C LYS A 553 12.65 -29.70 12.33
N ASN A 554 12.47 -28.53 12.93
CA ASN A 554 11.74 -28.38 14.20
C ASN A 554 10.22 -28.48 14.00
N ILE A 555 9.69 -27.93 12.89
CA ILE A 555 8.26 -28.02 12.53
C ILE A 555 7.90 -29.45 12.11
N SER A 556 8.73 -30.10 11.29
CA SER A 556 8.51 -31.48 10.81
C SER A 556 8.90 -32.58 11.82
N GLY A 557 9.56 -32.22 12.93
CA GLY A 557 10.05 -33.14 13.97
C GLY A 557 9.03 -33.54 15.05
N GLY A 558 7.79 -33.08 14.99
CA GLY A 558 6.69 -33.64 15.80
C GLY A 558 6.68 -33.24 17.29
N VAL A 559 7.11 -32.03 17.65
CA VAL A 559 6.79 -31.45 18.96
C VAL A 559 6.19 -30.06 18.80
N ILE A 560 4.89 -30.01 18.58
CA ILE A 560 4.09 -28.86 19.00
C ILE A 560 4.08 -28.92 20.52
N TYR A 561 4.88 -28.09 21.20
CA TYR A 561 4.58 -27.76 22.59
C TYR A 561 3.28 -26.97 22.56
N THR A 562 2.15 -27.65 22.74
CA THR A 562 0.94 -26.99 23.23
C THR A 562 1.25 -26.55 24.65
N PRO A 563 1.30 -25.25 24.99
CA PRO A 563 1.23 -24.86 26.37
C PRO A 563 -0.17 -25.30 26.84
N SER A 564 -0.23 -26.36 27.64
CA SER A 564 -1.44 -26.74 28.37
C SER A 564 -1.66 -25.76 29.53
N THR A 565 -1.68 -24.47 29.26
CA THR A 565 -2.15 -23.47 30.20
C THR A 565 -3.43 -22.89 29.64
N ARG A 566 -4.55 -23.28 30.28
CA ARG A 566 -5.81 -22.55 30.18
C ARG A 566 -5.48 -21.06 30.28
N ARG A 567 -5.81 -20.29 29.25
CA ARG A 567 -5.71 -18.82 29.25
C ARG A 567 -6.57 -18.26 30.38
N THR A 568 -6.01 -18.14 31.58
CA THR A 568 -6.61 -17.36 32.67
C THR A 568 -6.28 -15.90 32.45
N ALA A 569 -7.32 -15.10 32.29
CA ALA A 569 -7.28 -13.67 32.07
C ALA A 569 -6.57 -12.93 33.21
N THR A 570 -5.74 -11.94 32.88
CA THR A 570 -5.68 -10.60 33.51
C THR A 570 -4.59 -9.73 32.87
N THR A 571 -4.97 -8.54 32.41
CA THR A 571 -4.18 -7.29 32.45
C THR A 571 -4.89 -6.34 33.45
N PRO A 572 -4.27 -5.30 34.08
CA PRO A 572 -3.12 -4.51 33.58
C PRO A 572 -2.06 -3.99 34.63
N ARG A 573 -0.94 -3.48 34.07
CA ARG A 573 -0.06 -2.34 34.50
C ARG A 573 1.03 -2.44 35.60
N HIS A 574 2.11 -1.73 35.26
CA HIS A 574 3.20 -1.09 36.05
C HIS A 574 4.55 -1.81 36.21
N TYR A 575 5.55 -1.19 35.59
CA TYR A 575 6.98 -1.40 35.82
C TYR A 575 7.35 -1.01 37.26
N VAL A 576 7.92 -1.95 38.01
CA VAL A 576 8.85 -1.70 39.11
C VAL A 576 10.05 -2.62 38.90
N ARG A 577 11.23 -2.03 38.78
CA ARG A 577 12.52 -2.74 38.76
C ARG A 577 12.76 -3.30 40.15
N GLU A 578 12.76 -4.63 40.29
CA GLU A 578 13.45 -5.32 41.38
C GLU A 578 13.82 -6.73 40.92
N ASN A 579 15.13 -7.04 40.95
CA ASN A 579 15.67 -8.35 40.62
C ASN A 579 15.30 -9.35 41.74
N ARG A 580 14.12 -9.97 41.64
CA ARG A 580 13.78 -11.19 42.39
C ARG A 580 12.85 -12.05 41.54
N ILE A 581 13.37 -13.20 41.13
CA ILE A 581 12.57 -14.28 40.55
C ILE A 581 11.98 -15.05 41.74
N GLU A 582 10.73 -14.78 42.08
CA GLU A 582 9.90 -15.69 42.87
C GLU A 582 9.07 -16.52 41.89
N THR A 583 9.32 -17.83 41.85
CA THR A 583 8.66 -18.80 40.97
C THR A 583 7.74 -19.71 41.77
N GLY A 584 6.49 -19.81 41.34
CA GLY A 584 5.73 -21.06 41.45
C GLY A 584 6.16 -22.00 40.33
N ASP A 585 6.44 -23.24 40.72
CA ASP A 585 6.69 -24.47 39.96
C ASP A 585 6.80 -24.35 38.42
N ASP A 586 8.03 -24.27 37.90
CA ASP A 586 8.51 -25.03 36.74
C ASP A 586 10.02 -24.84 36.49
N VAL A 587 10.64 -25.86 35.88
CA VAL A 587 12.07 -26.22 35.82
C VAL A 587 13.08 -25.11 35.51
N VAL A 588 14.15 -25.03 36.32
CA VAL A 588 15.32 -24.15 36.13
C VAL A 588 16.37 -24.81 35.22
N MET A 589 16.74 -24.17 34.11
CA MET A 589 17.93 -24.51 33.34
C MET A 589 19.16 -23.76 33.89
N ILE A 590 20.04 -24.46 34.61
CA ILE A 590 21.35 -23.92 35.05
C ILE A 590 22.44 -24.45 34.11
N GLN A 591 23.17 -23.55 33.46
CA GLN A 591 24.41 -23.90 32.74
C GLN A 591 25.53 -24.15 33.75
N ALA A 592 25.99 -25.40 33.87
CA ALA A 592 27.18 -25.74 34.65
C ALA A 592 28.36 -26.01 33.71
N THR A 593 29.49 -25.32 33.95
CA THR A 593 30.74 -25.56 33.22
C THR A 593 31.68 -26.33 34.13
N LYS A 594 32.12 -27.53 33.76
CA LYS A 594 33.09 -28.30 34.55
C LYS A 594 34.34 -28.62 33.73
N ARG A 595 35.49 -28.41 34.36
CA ARG A 595 36.81 -28.70 33.79
C ARG A 595 37.18 -30.13 34.19
N TRP A 596 37.48 -31.00 33.21
CA TRP A 596 37.90 -32.37 33.50
C TRP A 596 39.08 -32.74 32.60
N ASN A 597 40.20 -33.11 33.23
CA ASN A 597 41.48 -33.48 32.57
C ASN A 597 41.91 -32.56 31.41
N GLY A 598 41.76 -31.25 31.58
CA GLY A 598 42.22 -30.24 30.62
C GLY A 598 41.23 -29.88 29.50
N CYS A 599 40.11 -30.60 29.37
CA CYS A 599 39.02 -30.25 28.45
C CYS A 599 37.92 -29.44 29.15
N LEU A 600 37.35 -28.49 28.41
CA LEU A 600 36.17 -27.74 28.82
C LEU A 600 34.94 -28.51 28.32
N ILE A 601 34.06 -28.91 29.22
CA ILE A 601 32.84 -29.62 28.84
C ILE A 601 31.63 -28.86 29.34
N HIS A 602 30.72 -28.56 28.42
CA HIS A 602 29.44 -27.92 28.67
C HIS A 602 28.37 -28.99 28.75
N TYR A 603 27.66 -29.08 29.87
CA TYR A 603 26.50 -29.94 30.02
C TYR A 603 25.33 -29.13 30.60
N PRO A 604 24.09 -29.39 30.17
CA PRO A 604 22.92 -28.96 30.94
C PRO A 604 22.87 -29.77 32.24
N GLN A 605 22.74 -29.12 33.40
CA GLN A 605 22.38 -29.83 34.63
C GLN A 605 20.87 -30.12 34.57
N ILE A 606 20.52 -31.37 34.27
CA ILE A 606 19.13 -31.85 34.33
C ILE A 606 18.97 -32.54 35.68
N GLY A 607 18.24 -31.90 36.59
CA GLY A 607 17.78 -32.53 37.81
C GLY A 607 16.65 -33.50 37.49
N GLY A 608 16.93 -34.80 37.61
CA GLY A 608 15.93 -35.85 37.84
C GLY A 608 14.96 -36.20 36.71
N ILE A 609 15.08 -37.45 36.25
CA ILE A 609 14.05 -38.32 35.65
C ILE A 609 13.84 -38.23 34.12
N ALA A 610 14.09 -39.40 33.50
CA ALA A 610 13.76 -39.88 32.14
C ALA A 610 14.43 -39.22 30.91
N PHE A 611 15.33 -39.98 30.27
CA PHE A 611 15.87 -39.68 28.94
C PHE A 611 14.87 -40.08 27.85
N ASN A 612 14.22 -39.13 27.20
CA ASN A 612 13.58 -39.39 25.91
C ASN A 612 14.66 -39.41 24.81
N ALA A 613 14.60 -40.40 23.91
CA ALA A 613 15.61 -40.58 22.85
C ALA A 613 15.87 -39.28 22.09
N GLY A 614 17.15 -38.99 21.87
CA GLY A 614 17.60 -37.74 21.28
C GLY A 614 19.10 -37.72 21.00
N PHE A 615 19.58 -36.59 20.49
CA PHE A 615 20.99 -36.37 20.19
C PHE A 615 21.62 -35.46 21.24
N ILE A 616 22.75 -35.88 21.82
CA ILE A 616 23.60 -34.98 22.61
C ILE A 616 24.68 -34.40 21.70
N LYS A 617 24.80 -33.07 21.72
CA LYS A 617 25.88 -32.34 21.08
C LYS A 617 27.07 -32.23 22.05
N ALA A 618 28.12 -32.98 21.78
CA ALA A 618 29.38 -32.86 22.50
C ALA A 618 30.38 -32.02 21.69
N VAL A 619 30.97 -31.00 22.31
CA VAL A 619 32.01 -30.18 21.69
C VAL A 619 33.34 -30.56 22.34
N VAL A 620 34.21 -31.20 21.57
CA VAL A 620 35.53 -31.65 22.03
C VAL A 620 36.59 -30.76 21.38
N SER A 621 37.41 -30.09 22.20
CA SER A 621 38.51 -29.25 21.73
C SER A 621 39.78 -29.55 22.53
N ARG A 622 40.87 -29.86 21.81
CA ARG A 622 42.20 -30.09 22.41
C ARG A 622 42.86 -28.82 22.95
N ASN A 623 42.51 -27.63 22.44
CA ASN A 623 43.00 -26.34 22.94
C ASN A 623 42.32 -25.15 22.25
N ARG A 624 42.38 -23.94 22.87
CA ARG A 624 41.73 -22.69 22.40
C ARG A 624 42.02 -22.24 20.94
N LYS A 625 42.98 -22.88 20.24
CA LYS A 625 43.39 -22.53 18.88
C LYS A 625 43.09 -23.61 17.82
N ALA A 626 42.52 -24.75 18.19
CA ALA A 626 42.13 -25.80 17.24
C ALA A 626 40.62 -25.75 16.97
N ASN A 627 40.22 -26.01 15.71
CA ASN A 627 38.80 -26.12 15.35
C ASN A 627 38.11 -27.18 16.21
N PRO A 628 37.01 -26.85 16.90
CA PRO A 628 36.32 -27.81 17.75
C PRO A 628 35.69 -28.91 16.89
N ILE A 629 35.86 -30.16 17.32
CA ILE A 629 35.13 -31.29 16.72
C ILE A 629 33.77 -31.35 17.41
N ILE A 630 32.71 -31.32 16.60
CA ILE A 630 31.33 -31.45 17.07
C ILE A 630 30.90 -32.88 16.84
N LEU A 631 30.66 -33.61 17.92
CA LEU A 631 30.15 -34.97 17.90
C LEU A 631 28.65 -34.94 18.23
N TYR A 632 27.85 -35.59 17.38
CA TYR A 632 26.44 -35.84 17.66
C TYR A 632 26.29 -37.30 18.04
N ILE A 633 25.92 -37.56 19.29
CA ILE A 633 25.79 -38.90 19.84
C ILE A 633 24.31 -39.21 19.98
N ALA A 634 23.84 -40.20 19.23
CA ALA A 634 22.49 -40.73 19.36
C ALA A 634 22.37 -41.53 20.67
N ILE A 635 21.32 -41.26 21.43
CA ILE A 635 21.04 -41.91 22.70
C ILE A 635 19.70 -42.62 22.61
N SER A 636 19.69 -43.90 22.99
CA SER A 636 18.45 -44.68 23.03
C SER A 636 17.69 -44.46 24.34
N GLN A 637 16.38 -44.72 24.33
CA GLN A 637 15.52 -44.59 25.52
C GLN A 637 15.94 -45.50 26.69
N SER A 638 16.79 -46.51 26.45
CA SER A 638 17.23 -47.47 27.47
C SER A 638 18.65 -47.23 28.00
N GLU A 639 19.34 -46.17 27.57
CA GLU A 639 20.70 -45.87 28.03
C GLU A 639 20.72 -45.05 29.32
N THR A 640 21.55 -45.47 30.27
CA THR A 640 21.82 -44.71 31.51
C THR A 640 22.84 -43.61 31.26
N LEU A 641 22.81 -42.55 32.08
CA LEU A 641 23.77 -41.43 32.00
C LEU A 641 25.23 -41.90 32.08
N GLN A 642 25.52 -42.94 32.88
CA GLN A 642 26.87 -43.50 33.00
C GLN A 642 27.33 -44.17 31.71
N GLN A 643 26.45 -44.93 31.04
CA GLN A 643 26.77 -45.57 29.75
C GLN A 643 27.07 -44.56 28.64
N VAL A 644 26.34 -43.43 28.63
CA VAL A 644 26.60 -42.32 27.69
C VAL A 644 27.95 -41.66 27.98
N GLN A 645 28.28 -41.45 29.27
CA GLN A 645 29.55 -40.87 29.69
C GLN A 645 30.75 -41.77 29.35
N ASP A 646 30.62 -43.08 29.52
CA ASP A 646 31.68 -44.04 29.22
C ASP A 646 31.95 -44.12 27.71
N ARG A 647 30.91 -44.09 26.85
CA ARG A 647 31.05 -44.01 25.39
C ARG A 647 31.75 -42.73 24.92
N ILE A 648 31.43 -41.59 25.53
CA ILE A 648 32.11 -40.32 25.24
C ILE A 648 33.59 -40.42 25.61
N ALA A 649 33.92 -41.02 26.75
CA ALA A 649 35.30 -41.22 27.19
C ALA A 649 36.08 -42.17 26.25
N GLU A 650 35.44 -43.24 25.77
CA GLU A 650 36.04 -44.19 24.83
C GLU A 650 36.34 -43.54 23.48
N LEU A 651 35.38 -42.80 22.91
CA LEU A 651 35.57 -42.04 21.65
C LEU A 651 36.68 -40.99 21.75
N THR A 652 36.79 -40.33 22.92
CA THR A 652 37.83 -39.33 23.18
C THR A 652 39.22 -39.98 23.36
N ASN A 653 39.30 -41.19 23.91
CA ASN A 653 40.55 -41.94 24.04
C ASN A 653 41.01 -42.59 22.72
N MET A 654 40.09 -43.05 21.87
CA MET A 654 40.41 -43.59 20.53
C MET A 654 41.04 -42.54 19.60
N GLU A 655 40.68 -41.26 19.77
CA GLU A 655 41.31 -40.12 19.10
C GLU A 655 42.72 -39.81 19.64
N ARG A 656 42.95 -40.09 20.93
CA ARG A 656 44.24 -39.85 21.61
C ARG A 656 45.35 -40.79 21.11
N ASP A 657 44.99 -42.02 20.76
CA ASP A 657 45.91 -43.04 20.24
C ASP A 657 46.05 -43.02 18.70
N GLY A 658 45.44 -42.05 18.01
CA GLY A 658 45.54 -41.90 16.55
C GLY A 658 44.90 -43.02 15.73
N ARG A 659 43.97 -43.81 16.32
CA ARG A 659 43.41 -45.02 15.71
C ARG A 659 42.18 -44.80 14.81
N VAL A 660 41.76 -43.55 14.60
CA VAL A 660 40.59 -43.27 13.74
C VAL A 660 41.02 -43.08 12.28
N ARG A 661 40.87 -44.13 11.47
CA ARG A 661 40.39 -43.99 10.08
C ARG A 661 38.89 -44.24 10.14
N PHE A 662 38.08 -43.25 9.78
CA PHE A 662 36.64 -43.48 9.61
C PHE A 662 36.46 -44.53 8.51
N PRO A 663 35.83 -45.69 8.77
CA PRO A 663 35.33 -46.52 7.69
C PRO A 663 34.29 -45.71 6.94
N GLU A 664 34.23 -45.86 5.62
CA GLU A 664 33.08 -45.46 4.81
C GLU A 664 31.82 -46.09 5.44
N MET A 665 31.12 -45.35 6.29
CA MET A 665 29.84 -45.76 6.85
C MET A 665 28.78 -45.55 5.79
N ASP A 666 28.59 -46.62 5.03
CA ASP A 666 27.33 -47.15 4.52
C ASP A 666 26.29 -46.12 4.03
N LEU A 667 26.38 -45.87 2.72
CA LEU A 667 25.38 -45.22 1.86
C LEU A 667 24.01 -45.93 1.82
N MET A 668 23.80 -47.03 2.56
CA MET A 668 22.58 -47.84 2.48
C MET A 668 21.42 -47.36 3.37
N GLY A 669 21.63 -46.39 4.28
CA GLY A 669 20.56 -45.81 5.10
C GLY A 669 19.85 -44.60 4.49
N MET A 670 20.39 -44.01 3.43
CA MET A 670 19.91 -42.75 2.81
C MET A 670 18.97 -42.99 1.61
N ALA A 671 18.62 -44.24 1.28
CA ALA A 671 17.83 -44.57 0.09
C ALA A 671 16.30 -44.68 0.32
N LEU A 672 15.78 -44.40 1.51
CA LEU A 672 14.34 -44.49 1.81
C LEU A 672 13.66 -43.16 2.20
N LEU A 673 14.34 -42.03 2.00
CA LEU A 673 13.77 -40.69 2.15
C LEU A 673 14.23 -39.78 1.01
N ASN A 674 13.78 -40.08 -0.21
CA ASN A 674 13.71 -39.13 -1.33
C ASN A 674 12.27 -39.01 -1.79
#